data_AF-A0A2U8VYY3-F1
#
_entry.id   AF-A0A2U8VYY3-F1
#
_cell.length_a   1.000
_cell.length_b   1.000
_cell.length_c   1.000
_cell.angle_alpha   90.00
_cell.angle_beta   90.00
_cell.angle_gamma   90.00
#
_symmetry.space_group_name_H-M   'P 1'
#
loop_
_entity.id
_entity.type
_entity.pdbx_description
1 polymer ?
#
loop_
_entity_poly.entity_id
_entity_poly.type
_entity_poly.pdbx_seq_one_letter_code
_entity_poly.pdbx_strand_id
1 'polypeptide(L)'
;MAAFRSGLGMQAVLTALAALVLLAMPGIPSPPLYVSLAGFAMAGILLASANLSAYLKIFVSVYGIGYLLLAGTKTLAAMGALPPVIAALLPPAFAATGAVVFGGIVLAISYWKPIRDITLIADPYFANRDAPTKEIGLFRWFGRTEGQIGQRLVALSIFVNFADVALTLRFNFFYRDMYNTLQELNAEAFWYQITWIFIPLAVINIAIGMFDLFVDSSLHIRWRTWLTHSLYERWLGKGTHYRIPFTDVEADNPDQRIQQDVNAFIQQTASLSIRLLSQAAQLVSFIVILWTISRDFVLPFTDTVIPGFLVWLVIAYAVVGTWLTHVIGRPLIGLNFRQEQVEADFRFSLARDRIYSEQIALMRGERAEASRLATLFHAVIDNYVDIIFRRIKLIAFTFTYRQASAVFPLIVAAPSFFSKKITLGTLQQTSDAFSNVKGSLDFFVNSYITLASYRANTIRLGSFKRAMTKAEALSAAGYGLEQGNDTQGPVTARGLTLALPDGREIVRADQLALPKGAATLVAGPSGSGKSTLFRAIAGIWPFGKGRIDVPAGQSALVLPQKPYLPLGTLRGAIAYPNTVDQVDDAAIREALVAAQLPQLADKLDEVDNWDRRLSGGEQQRLAIARALLAKPDWLFLDEATAALDEPSEAAIYRMLRQLLPGTTIVSIGHRSTLNALHDRRVEMQPESGLFTPRDARMPVPAE
;
A
#
# COMPACT_ATOMS: atom_id res chain seq x y z
N MET A 1 -33.44 -4.38 11.50
CA MET A 1 -33.42 -2.97 10.98
C MET A 1 -32.09 -2.55 10.38
N ALA A 2 -30.92 -2.79 11.00
CA ALA A 2 -29.61 -2.42 10.42
C ALA A 2 -29.31 -3.13 9.07
N ALA A 3 -29.62 -4.43 8.94
CA ALA A 3 -29.42 -5.19 7.71
C ALA A 3 -30.24 -4.69 6.52
N PHE A 4 -31.40 -4.05 6.74
CA PHE A 4 -32.25 -3.50 5.66
C PHE A 4 -31.72 -2.16 5.10
N ARG A 5 -30.85 -1.45 5.83
CA ARG A 5 -30.22 -0.20 5.35
C ARG A 5 -29.01 -0.47 4.44
N SER A 6 -28.38 -1.64 4.58
CA SER A 6 -27.40 -2.15 3.61
C SER A 6 -28.14 -2.94 2.55
N GLY A 7 -27.98 -2.68 1.24
CA GLY A 7 -28.68 -3.40 0.16
C GLY A 7 -28.66 -4.94 0.23
N LEU A 8 -27.76 -5.52 1.02
CA LEU A 8 -27.71 -6.93 1.43
C LEU A 8 -29.01 -7.46 2.05
N GLY A 9 -29.73 -6.68 2.86
CA GLY A 9 -30.99 -7.15 3.46
C GLY A 9 -32.08 -7.41 2.42
N MET A 10 -32.15 -6.56 1.39
CA MET A 10 -33.06 -6.77 0.26
C MET A 10 -32.64 -7.98 -0.58
N GLN A 11 -31.34 -8.16 -0.81
CA GLN A 11 -30.81 -9.34 -1.50
C GLN A 11 -31.15 -10.63 -0.74
N ALA A 12 -31.00 -10.65 0.58
CA ALA A 12 -31.33 -11.81 1.40
C ALA A 12 -32.81 -12.21 1.28
N VAL A 13 -33.71 -11.22 1.29
CA VAL A 13 -35.16 -11.45 1.08
C VAL A 13 -35.42 -12.04 -0.30
N LEU A 14 -34.82 -11.47 -1.35
CA LEU A 14 -34.95 -12.00 -2.71
C LEU A 14 -34.43 -13.43 -2.83
N THR A 15 -33.30 -13.74 -2.21
CA THR A 15 -32.74 -15.11 -2.17
C THR A 15 -33.64 -16.08 -1.43
N ALA A 16 -34.23 -15.69 -0.30
CA ALA A 16 -35.16 -16.52 0.45
C ALA A 16 -36.46 -16.76 -0.33
N LEU A 17 -37.01 -15.74 -0.99
CA LEU A 17 -38.18 -15.87 -1.85
C LEU A 17 -37.90 -16.80 -3.04
N ALA A 18 -36.74 -16.65 -3.69
CA ALA A 18 -36.34 -17.55 -4.76
C ALA A 18 -36.21 -19.00 -4.27
N ALA A 19 -35.58 -19.23 -3.11
CA ALA A 19 -35.47 -20.57 -2.51
C ALA A 19 -36.85 -21.21 -2.26
N LEU A 20 -37.82 -20.41 -1.79
CA LEU A 20 -39.19 -20.84 -1.54
C LEU A 20 -39.92 -21.18 -2.84
N VAL A 21 -39.74 -20.39 -3.89
CA VAL A 21 -40.28 -20.67 -5.24
C VAL A 21 -39.73 -22.00 -5.78
N LEU A 22 -38.43 -22.27 -5.61
CA LEU A 22 -37.80 -23.51 -6.06
C LEU A 22 -38.32 -24.76 -5.32
N LEU A 23 -38.91 -24.61 -4.13
CA LEU A 23 -39.49 -25.70 -3.33
C LEU A 23 -40.99 -25.91 -3.59
N ALA A 24 -41.71 -24.82 -3.87
CA ALA A 24 -43.16 -24.80 -3.69
C ALA A 24 -43.96 -24.77 -5.01
N MET A 25 -43.35 -24.78 -6.19
CA MET A 25 -44.08 -24.78 -7.47
C MET A 25 -44.38 -26.19 -7.99
N PRO A 26 -45.64 -26.67 -7.92
CA PRO A 26 -46.01 -27.98 -8.45
C PRO A 26 -46.04 -27.95 -9.99
N GLY A 27 -45.52 -29.00 -10.63
CA GLY A 27 -45.54 -29.17 -12.10
C GLY A 27 -44.34 -28.57 -12.85
N ILE A 28 -43.39 -27.96 -12.16
CA ILE A 28 -42.15 -27.44 -12.74
C ILE A 28 -41.01 -28.41 -12.39
N PRO A 29 -40.07 -28.72 -13.30
CA PRO A 29 -38.88 -29.48 -12.94
C PRO A 29 -38.05 -28.65 -11.94
N SER A 30 -38.26 -28.89 -10.64
CA SER A 30 -37.55 -28.18 -9.59
C SER A 30 -36.10 -28.65 -9.55
N PRO A 31 -35.11 -27.74 -9.40
CA PRO A 31 -33.74 -28.16 -9.14
C PRO A 31 -33.70 -29.04 -7.87
N PRO A 32 -32.66 -29.87 -7.71
CA PRO A 32 -32.56 -30.78 -6.56
C PRO A 32 -32.73 -30.06 -5.22
N LEU A 33 -33.34 -30.73 -4.24
CA LEU A 33 -33.65 -30.19 -2.90
C LEU A 33 -32.48 -29.42 -2.25
N TYR A 34 -31.25 -29.91 -2.45
CA TYR A 34 -30.05 -29.28 -1.92
C TYR A 34 -29.81 -27.85 -2.46
N VAL A 35 -30.26 -27.53 -3.68
CA VAL A 35 -30.14 -26.20 -4.28
C VAL A 35 -31.06 -25.24 -3.53
N SER A 36 -32.32 -25.61 -3.33
CA SER A 36 -33.30 -24.77 -2.63
C SER A 36 -32.93 -24.55 -1.16
N LEU A 37 -32.45 -25.59 -0.46
CA LEU A 37 -31.92 -25.46 0.91
C LEU A 37 -30.70 -24.52 0.97
N ALA A 38 -29.81 -24.57 -0.03
CA ALA A 38 -28.67 -23.67 -0.11
C ALA A 38 -29.11 -22.21 -0.29
N GLY A 39 -30.23 -21.94 -0.98
CA GLY A 39 -30.80 -20.60 -1.08
C GLY A 39 -31.20 -19.98 0.27
N PHE A 40 -31.82 -20.74 1.16
CA PHE A 40 -32.10 -20.28 2.52
C PHE A 40 -30.82 -20.03 3.32
N ALA A 41 -29.82 -20.91 3.19
CA ALA A 41 -28.52 -20.71 3.83
C ALA A 41 -27.83 -19.43 3.32
N MET A 42 -27.89 -19.15 2.01
CA MET A 42 -27.35 -17.93 1.42
C MET A 42 -28.06 -16.67 1.92
N ALA A 43 -29.39 -16.70 2.05
CA ALA A 43 -30.14 -15.62 2.66
C ALA A 43 -29.68 -15.33 4.10
N GLY A 44 -29.44 -16.38 4.89
CA GLY A 44 -28.86 -16.26 6.24
C GLY A 44 -27.46 -15.65 6.24
N ILE A 45 -26.59 -16.06 5.31
CA ILE A 45 -25.23 -15.53 5.15
C ILE A 45 -25.27 -14.03 4.81
N LEU A 46 -26.13 -13.61 3.87
CA LEU A 46 -26.30 -12.21 3.47
C LEU A 46 -26.77 -11.32 4.63
N LEU A 47 -27.63 -11.85 5.51
CA LEU A 47 -28.07 -11.14 6.72
C LEU A 47 -26.93 -11.03 7.75
N ALA A 48 -26.20 -12.13 7.98
CA ALA A 48 -25.07 -12.14 8.89
C ALA A 48 -23.92 -11.24 8.40
N SER A 49 -23.77 -11.04 7.09
CA SER A 49 -22.70 -10.25 6.50
C SER A 49 -22.88 -8.73 6.60
N ALA A 50 -23.99 -8.25 7.18
CA ALA A 50 -24.29 -6.82 7.31
C ALA A 50 -23.21 -6.03 8.06
N ASN A 51 -22.49 -6.67 8.99
CA ASN A 51 -21.44 -6.05 9.80
C ASN A 51 -20.01 -6.26 9.26
N LEU A 52 -19.85 -6.91 8.10
CA LEU A 52 -18.53 -7.13 7.52
C LEU A 52 -17.88 -5.85 6.97
N SER A 53 -16.57 -5.96 6.72
CA SER A 53 -15.76 -4.95 6.03
C SER A 53 -16.35 -4.58 4.67
N ALA A 54 -16.09 -3.35 4.21
CA ALA A 54 -16.60 -2.87 2.92
C ALA A 54 -16.09 -3.75 1.76
N TYR A 55 -14.84 -4.20 1.84
CA TYR A 55 -14.25 -5.08 0.84
C TYR A 55 -14.89 -6.47 0.80
N LEU A 56 -15.05 -7.15 1.95
CA LEU A 56 -15.60 -8.52 1.99
C LEU A 56 -17.10 -8.56 1.64
N LYS A 57 -17.83 -7.48 1.91
CA LYS A 57 -19.25 -7.34 1.50
C LYS A 57 -19.43 -7.47 0.00
N ILE A 58 -18.47 -7.01 -0.80
CA ILE A 58 -18.52 -7.14 -2.27
C ILE A 58 -18.63 -8.61 -2.65
N PHE A 59 -17.74 -9.45 -2.11
CA PHE A 59 -17.71 -10.89 -2.38
C PHE A 59 -19.04 -11.55 -2.00
N VAL A 60 -19.51 -11.37 -0.76
CA VAL A 60 -20.75 -12.01 -0.30
C VAL A 60 -21.96 -11.56 -1.14
N SER A 61 -22.02 -10.28 -1.51
CA SER A 61 -23.09 -9.75 -2.38
C SER A 61 -23.05 -10.40 -3.77
N VAL A 62 -21.86 -10.51 -4.37
CA VAL A 62 -21.69 -11.10 -5.71
C VAL A 62 -22.06 -12.58 -5.70
N TYR A 63 -21.68 -13.34 -4.67
CA TYR A 63 -22.14 -14.74 -4.56
C TYR A 63 -23.65 -14.84 -4.39
N GLY A 64 -24.27 -13.95 -3.61
CA GLY A 64 -25.73 -13.91 -3.45
C GLY A 64 -26.45 -13.69 -4.78
N ILE A 65 -25.98 -12.73 -5.57
CA ILE A 65 -26.48 -12.47 -6.93
C ILE A 65 -26.19 -13.67 -7.86
N GLY A 66 -24.98 -14.22 -7.79
CA GLY A 66 -24.56 -15.38 -8.58
C GLY A 66 -25.44 -16.60 -8.32
N TYR A 67 -25.77 -16.89 -7.05
CA TYR A 67 -26.71 -17.93 -6.68
C TYR A 67 -28.08 -17.72 -7.35
N LEU A 68 -28.63 -16.50 -7.25
CA LEU A 68 -29.92 -16.16 -7.84
C LEU A 68 -29.91 -16.34 -9.37
N LEU A 69 -28.86 -15.90 -10.04
CA LEU A 69 -28.70 -16.06 -11.48
C LEU A 69 -28.60 -17.54 -11.87
N LEU A 70 -27.73 -18.31 -11.21
CA LEU A 70 -27.51 -19.72 -11.56
C LEU A 70 -28.75 -20.59 -11.28
N ALA A 71 -29.36 -20.44 -10.11
CA ALA A 71 -30.56 -21.20 -9.76
C ALA A 71 -31.78 -20.75 -10.60
N GLY A 72 -31.94 -19.45 -10.82
CA GLY A 72 -33.05 -18.88 -11.60
C GLY A 72 -32.98 -19.25 -13.08
N THR A 73 -31.83 -19.06 -13.74
CA THR A 73 -31.66 -19.38 -15.16
C THR A 73 -31.83 -20.87 -15.45
N LYS A 74 -31.35 -21.76 -14.56
CA LYS A 74 -31.61 -23.20 -14.69
C LYS A 74 -33.10 -23.53 -14.62
N THR A 75 -33.84 -22.86 -13.74
CA THR A 75 -35.27 -23.08 -13.61
C THR A 75 -36.00 -22.59 -14.87
N LEU A 76 -35.61 -21.44 -15.42
CA LEU A 76 -36.12 -20.94 -16.71
C LEU A 76 -35.79 -21.89 -17.87
N ALA A 77 -34.58 -22.47 -17.91
CA ALA A 77 -34.21 -23.47 -18.90
C ALA A 77 -35.07 -24.73 -18.77
N ALA A 78 -35.32 -25.19 -17.55
CA ALA A 78 -36.19 -26.34 -17.28
C ALA A 78 -37.65 -26.08 -17.68
N MET A 79 -38.10 -24.82 -17.64
CA MET A 79 -39.41 -24.38 -18.14
C MET A 79 -39.46 -24.21 -19.66
N GLY A 80 -38.36 -24.44 -20.40
CA GLY A 80 -38.29 -24.22 -21.85
C GLY A 80 -38.29 -22.74 -22.27
N ALA A 81 -38.12 -21.81 -21.33
CA ALA A 81 -38.13 -20.37 -21.60
C ALA A 81 -36.79 -19.86 -22.19
N LEU A 82 -35.74 -20.68 -22.18
CA LEU A 82 -34.44 -20.35 -22.76
C LEU A 82 -34.20 -21.14 -24.05
N PRO A 83 -33.62 -20.52 -25.10
CA PRO A 83 -33.19 -21.22 -26.30
C PRO A 83 -32.29 -22.42 -25.95
N PRO A 84 -32.42 -23.58 -26.63
CA PRO A 84 -31.65 -24.79 -26.32
C PRO A 84 -30.13 -24.56 -26.31
N VAL A 85 -29.66 -23.67 -27.19
CA VAL A 85 -28.25 -23.27 -27.29
C VAL A 85 -27.78 -22.56 -26.02
N ILE A 86 -28.59 -21.67 -25.45
CA ILE A 86 -28.26 -20.95 -24.21
C ILE A 86 -28.39 -21.87 -23.00
N ALA A 87 -29.40 -22.73 -22.97
CA ALA A 87 -29.59 -23.72 -21.92
C ALA A 87 -28.41 -24.71 -21.83
N ALA A 88 -27.85 -25.11 -22.98
CA ALA A 88 -26.68 -26.00 -23.05
C ALA A 88 -25.37 -25.34 -22.55
N LEU A 89 -25.33 -24.00 -22.49
CA LEU A 89 -24.19 -23.24 -21.97
C LEU A 89 -24.28 -22.98 -20.46
N LEU A 90 -25.39 -23.33 -19.79
CA LEU A 90 -25.55 -23.08 -18.37
C LEU A 90 -24.67 -24.02 -17.52
N PRO A 91 -24.05 -23.50 -16.44
CA PRO A 91 -23.31 -24.33 -15.50
C PRO A 91 -24.20 -25.42 -14.87
N PRO A 92 -23.59 -26.51 -14.37
CA PRO A 92 -24.31 -27.56 -13.68
C PRO A 92 -24.96 -27.06 -12.37
N ALA A 93 -25.99 -27.76 -11.88
CA ALA A 93 -26.85 -27.27 -10.79
C ALA A 93 -26.10 -27.06 -9.46
N PHE A 94 -25.03 -27.83 -9.22
CA PHE A 94 -24.19 -27.69 -8.03
C PHE A 94 -23.36 -26.39 -8.02
N ALA A 95 -23.25 -25.68 -9.14
CA ALA A 95 -22.56 -24.39 -9.18
C ALA A 95 -23.25 -23.36 -8.27
N ALA A 96 -24.59 -23.40 -8.21
CA ALA A 96 -25.36 -22.56 -7.30
C ALA A 96 -25.02 -22.84 -5.83
N THR A 97 -24.90 -24.11 -5.43
CA THR A 97 -24.51 -24.46 -4.06
C THR A 97 -23.06 -24.08 -3.75
N GLY A 98 -22.17 -24.10 -4.75
CA GLY A 98 -20.81 -23.58 -4.62
C GLY A 98 -20.79 -22.11 -4.17
N ALA A 99 -21.63 -21.25 -4.75
CA ALA A 99 -21.71 -19.84 -4.35
C ALA A 99 -22.06 -19.67 -2.85
N VAL A 100 -22.92 -20.53 -2.31
CA VAL A 100 -23.31 -20.52 -0.89
C VAL A 100 -22.16 -20.95 0.01
N VAL A 101 -21.44 -22.01 -0.36
CA VAL A 101 -20.24 -22.46 0.35
C VAL A 101 -19.20 -21.34 0.39
N PHE A 102 -18.95 -20.66 -0.74
CA PHE A 102 -18.01 -19.55 -0.77
C PHE A 102 -18.46 -18.34 0.05
N GLY A 103 -19.74 -17.97 0.00
CA GLY A 103 -20.30 -16.95 0.89
C GLY A 103 -20.06 -17.29 2.37
N GLY A 104 -20.25 -18.56 2.74
CA GLY A 104 -19.98 -19.07 4.09
C GLY A 104 -18.50 -19.03 4.47
N ILE A 105 -17.60 -19.40 3.56
CA ILE A 105 -16.15 -19.30 3.77
C ILE A 105 -15.74 -17.84 4.00
N VAL A 106 -16.20 -16.91 3.16
CA VAL A 106 -15.90 -15.48 3.31
C VAL A 106 -16.38 -14.97 4.67
N LEU A 107 -17.58 -15.37 5.10
CA LEU A 107 -18.10 -15.04 6.43
C LEU A 107 -17.20 -15.62 7.54
N ALA A 108 -16.80 -16.89 7.44
CA ALA A 108 -15.97 -17.55 8.44
C ALA A 108 -14.58 -16.90 8.57
N ILE A 109 -13.88 -16.66 7.45
CA ILE A 109 -12.53 -16.08 7.45
C ILE A 109 -12.52 -14.61 7.88
N SER A 110 -13.66 -13.91 7.80
CA SER A 110 -13.76 -12.50 8.20
C SER A 110 -13.43 -12.27 9.69
N TYR A 111 -13.62 -13.29 10.53
CA TYR A 111 -13.28 -13.25 11.95
C TYR A 111 -11.80 -13.50 12.22
N TRP A 112 -11.04 -13.92 11.21
CA TRP A 112 -9.62 -14.23 11.35
C TRP A 112 -8.78 -12.96 11.39
N LYS A 113 -7.91 -12.85 12.42
CA LYS A 113 -7.10 -11.64 12.67
C LYS A 113 -6.32 -11.12 11.43
N PRO A 114 -5.62 -11.97 10.64
CA PRO A 114 -4.92 -11.48 9.45
C PRO A 114 -5.84 -10.82 8.42
N ILE A 115 -7.04 -11.36 8.22
CA ILE A 115 -8.03 -10.80 7.29
C ILE A 115 -8.51 -9.44 7.80
N ARG A 116 -8.71 -9.29 9.11
CA ARG A 116 -9.06 -8.01 9.72
C ARG A 116 -7.96 -6.96 9.50
N ASP A 117 -6.70 -7.32 9.70
CA ASP A 117 -5.56 -6.43 9.48
C ASP A 117 -5.48 -5.95 8.02
N ILE A 118 -5.74 -6.84 7.06
CA ILE A 118 -5.85 -6.49 5.63
C ILE A 118 -7.01 -5.51 5.40
N THR A 119 -8.19 -5.80 5.93
CA THR A 119 -9.38 -4.93 5.72
C THR A 119 -9.22 -3.56 6.36
N LEU A 120 -8.46 -3.41 7.45
CA LEU A 120 -8.14 -2.11 8.05
C LEU A 120 -7.29 -1.21 7.13
N ILE A 121 -6.59 -1.79 6.16
CA ILE A 121 -5.83 -1.05 5.14
C ILE A 121 -6.70 -0.83 3.90
N ALA A 122 -7.48 -1.84 3.48
CA ALA A 122 -8.26 -1.80 2.25
C ALA A 122 -9.58 -0.99 2.35
N ASP A 123 -10.34 -1.15 3.44
CA ASP A 123 -11.68 -0.59 3.57
C ASP A 123 -11.79 0.92 3.38
N PRO A 124 -10.85 1.75 3.85
CA PRO A 124 -10.93 3.20 3.66
C PRO A 124 -11.11 3.61 2.19
N TYR A 125 -10.51 2.89 1.24
CA TYR A 125 -10.70 3.14 -0.19
C TYR A 125 -12.14 2.80 -0.63
N PHE A 126 -12.61 1.59 -0.32
CA PHE A 126 -13.94 1.12 -0.74
C PHE A 126 -15.09 1.84 -0.03
N ALA A 127 -14.86 2.35 1.17
CA ALA A 127 -15.82 3.17 1.92
C ALA A 127 -15.78 4.66 1.53
N ASN A 128 -14.82 5.06 0.70
CA ASN A 128 -14.62 6.45 0.34
C ASN A 128 -15.84 7.04 -0.39
N ARG A 129 -16.18 8.29 -0.04
CA ARG A 129 -17.28 9.06 -0.63
C ARG A 129 -16.82 10.26 -1.45
N ASP A 130 -15.51 10.44 -1.63
CA ASP A 130 -14.98 11.52 -2.46
C ASP A 130 -15.39 11.36 -3.92
N ALA A 131 -15.45 12.50 -4.62
CA ALA A 131 -15.74 12.55 -6.04
C ALA A 131 -14.66 11.81 -6.85
N PRO A 132 -15.02 11.24 -8.02
CA PRO A 132 -14.07 10.50 -8.81
C PRO A 132 -12.85 11.33 -9.24
N THR A 133 -11.65 10.75 -9.17
CA THR A 133 -10.41 11.39 -9.61
C THR A 133 -10.52 11.77 -11.08
N LYS A 134 -10.29 13.06 -11.38
CA LYS A 134 -10.44 13.61 -12.74
C LYS A 134 -9.42 13.06 -13.72
N GLU A 135 -8.25 12.66 -13.23
CA GLU A 135 -7.11 12.18 -14.04
C GLU A 135 -7.37 10.81 -14.67
N ILE A 136 -8.22 9.99 -14.07
CA ILE A 136 -8.50 8.63 -14.53
C ILE A 136 -9.91 8.61 -15.14
N GLY A 137 -10.01 8.71 -16.47
CA GLY A 137 -11.30 8.72 -17.19
C GLY A 137 -11.99 7.35 -17.28
N LEU A 138 -11.22 6.26 -17.17
CA LEU A 138 -11.69 4.89 -17.35
C LEU A 138 -12.67 4.46 -16.25
N PHE A 139 -13.80 3.85 -16.63
CA PHE A 139 -14.85 3.40 -15.70
C PHE A 139 -15.44 4.49 -14.79
N ARG A 140 -15.29 5.77 -15.11
CA ARG A 140 -15.85 6.86 -14.30
C ARG A 140 -17.37 6.79 -14.15
N TRP A 141 -18.07 6.27 -15.16
CA TRP A 141 -19.51 6.06 -15.15
C TRP A 141 -19.95 4.91 -14.21
N PHE A 142 -19.02 4.11 -13.68
CA PHE A 142 -19.32 3.05 -12.74
C PHE A 142 -19.76 3.59 -11.39
N GLY A 143 -19.65 4.87 -11.04
CA GLY A 143 -20.09 5.30 -9.71
C GLY A 143 -20.06 6.81 -9.53
N ARG A 144 -20.75 7.29 -8.50
CA ARG A 144 -20.73 8.71 -8.13
C ARG A 144 -19.54 9.05 -7.22
N THR A 145 -18.90 8.04 -6.63
CA THR A 145 -17.79 8.16 -5.68
C THR A 145 -16.69 7.17 -6.04
N GLU A 146 -15.44 7.46 -5.67
CA GLU A 146 -14.32 6.53 -5.92
C GLU A 146 -14.54 5.15 -5.27
N GLY A 147 -15.06 5.13 -4.03
CA GLY A 147 -15.35 3.87 -3.33
C GLY A 147 -16.38 3.00 -4.08
N GLN A 148 -17.44 3.60 -4.63
CA GLN A 148 -18.43 2.87 -5.44
C GLN A 148 -17.85 2.32 -6.74
N ILE A 149 -16.97 3.08 -7.41
CA ILE A 149 -16.28 2.61 -8.61
C ILE A 149 -15.42 1.40 -8.26
N GLY A 150 -14.60 1.50 -7.22
CA GLY A 150 -13.77 0.40 -6.73
C GLY A 150 -14.59 -0.86 -6.38
N GLN A 151 -15.71 -0.71 -5.66
CA GLN A 151 -16.59 -1.84 -5.32
C GLN A 151 -17.15 -2.55 -6.58
N ARG A 152 -17.58 -1.78 -7.58
CA ARG A 152 -18.15 -2.33 -8.83
C ARG A 152 -17.08 -2.93 -9.74
N LEU A 153 -15.86 -2.40 -9.74
CA LEU A 153 -14.73 -3.02 -10.45
C LEU A 153 -14.34 -4.36 -9.83
N VAL A 154 -14.29 -4.48 -8.50
CA VAL A 154 -14.07 -5.78 -7.84
C VAL A 154 -15.21 -6.75 -8.18
N ALA A 155 -16.47 -6.31 -8.13
CA ALA A 155 -17.60 -7.15 -8.50
C ALA A 155 -17.54 -7.60 -9.97
N LEU A 156 -17.15 -6.71 -10.87
CA LEU A 156 -16.94 -7.01 -12.28
C LEU A 156 -15.80 -8.02 -12.48
N SER A 157 -14.68 -7.84 -11.79
CA SER A 157 -13.56 -8.78 -11.88
C SER A 157 -13.95 -10.18 -11.39
N ILE A 158 -14.74 -10.28 -10.30
CA ILE A 158 -15.30 -11.56 -9.86
C ILE A 158 -16.18 -12.19 -10.95
N PHE A 159 -17.05 -11.39 -11.59
CA PHE A 159 -17.91 -11.88 -12.67
C PHE A 159 -17.10 -12.37 -13.88
N VAL A 160 -16.12 -11.60 -14.32
CA VAL A 160 -15.21 -11.94 -15.43
C VAL A 160 -14.46 -13.23 -15.12
N ASN A 161 -13.98 -13.37 -13.87
CA ASN A 161 -13.32 -14.59 -13.43
C ASN A 161 -14.25 -15.82 -13.45
N PHE A 162 -15.51 -15.69 -13.03
CA PHE A 162 -16.48 -16.78 -13.17
C PHE A 162 -16.77 -17.14 -14.62
N ALA A 163 -16.80 -16.16 -15.53
CA ALA A 163 -16.96 -16.40 -16.96
C ALA A 163 -15.77 -17.19 -17.53
N ASP A 164 -14.54 -16.88 -17.09
CA ASP A 164 -13.33 -17.63 -17.41
C ASP A 164 -13.39 -19.09 -16.91
N VAL A 165 -13.85 -19.33 -15.68
CA VAL A 165 -14.06 -20.69 -15.16
C VAL A 165 -15.11 -21.45 -15.99
N ALA A 166 -16.21 -20.80 -16.36
CA ALA A 166 -17.24 -21.41 -17.20
C ALA A 166 -16.71 -21.76 -18.60
N LEU A 167 -15.91 -20.88 -19.21
CA LEU A 167 -15.22 -21.16 -20.47
C LEU A 167 -14.24 -22.33 -20.36
N THR A 168 -13.47 -22.39 -19.28
CA THR A 168 -12.53 -23.49 -19.03
C THR A 168 -13.25 -24.84 -19.00
N LEU A 169 -14.41 -24.92 -18.34
CA LEU A 169 -15.27 -26.11 -18.37
C LEU A 169 -15.79 -26.40 -19.77
N ARG A 170 -16.19 -25.38 -20.52
CA ARG A 170 -16.69 -25.56 -21.90
C ARG A 170 -15.59 -26.07 -22.83
N PHE A 171 -14.36 -25.59 -22.71
CA PHE A 171 -13.21 -26.12 -23.45
C PHE A 171 -12.95 -27.60 -23.11
N ASN A 172 -13.07 -28.00 -21.85
CA ASN A 172 -12.93 -29.40 -21.46
C ASN A 172 -13.94 -30.33 -22.19
N PHE A 173 -15.20 -29.92 -22.30
CA PHE A 173 -16.19 -30.67 -23.08
C PHE A 173 -15.92 -30.63 -24.59
N PHE A 174 -15.50 -29.48 -25.12
CA PHE A 174 -15.11 -29.36 -26.52
C PHE A 174 -13.97 -30.34 -26.89
N TYR A 175 -12.91 -30.42 -26.08
CA TYR A 175 -11.80 -31.34 -26.34
C TYR A 175 -12.27 -32.80 -26.33
N ARG A 176 -13.11 -33.20 -25.37
CA ARG A 176 -13.72 -34.53 -25.36
C ARG A 176 -14.43 -34.84 -26.69
N ASP A 177 -15.30 -33.94 -27.13
CA ASP A 177 -16.11 -34.15 -28.34
C ASP A 177 -15.22 -34.16 -29.60
N MET A 178 -14.21 -33.28 -29.68
CA MET A 178 -13.23 -33.26 -30.77
C MET A 178 -12.41 -34.56 -30.85
N TYR A 179 -11.97 -35.12 -29.72
CA TYR A 179 -11.24 -36.39 -29.73
C TYR A 179 -12.14 -37.58 -30.09
N ASN A 180 -13.43 -37.54 -29.75
CA ASN A 180 -14.38 -38.56 -30.19
C ASN A 180 -14.56 -38.54 -31.72
N THR A 181 -14.68 -37.37 -32.34
CA THR A 181 -14.80 -37.27 -33.81
C THR A 181 -13.56 -37.78 -34.53
N LEU A 182 -12.37 -37.57 -33.96
CA LEU A 182 -11.12 -38.15 -34.47
C LEU A 182 -11.10 -39.68 -34.34
N GLN A 183 -11.52 -40.23 -33.21
CA GLN A 183 -11.61 -41.68 -33.02
C GLN A 183 -12.59 -42.32 -34.03
N GLU A 184 -13.71 -41.65 -34.32
CA GLU A 184 -14.74 -42.10 -35.26
C GLU A 184 -14.40 -41.78 -36.72
N LEU A 185 -13.30 -41.07 -37.00
CA LEU A 185 -12.92 -40.57 -38.32
C LEU A 185 -14.03 -39.74 -39.00
N ASN A 186 -14.83 -39.03 -38.20
CA ASN A 186 -15.95 -38.21 -38.69
C ASN A 186 -15.48 -36.78 -39.01
N ALA A 187 -15.11 -36.56 -40.27
CA ALA A 187 -14.59 -35.27 -40.75
C ALA A 187 -15.62 -34.12 -40.66
N GLU A 188 -16.89 -34.38 -40.93
CA GLU A 188 -17.94 -33.35 -40.89
C GLU A 188 -18.14 -32.84 -39.45
N ALA A 189 -18.28 -33.77 -38.49
CA ALA A 189 -18.40 -33.42 -37.09
C ALA A 189 -17.12 -32.73 -36.56
N PHE A 190 -15.93 -33.14 -37.02
CA PHE A 190 -14.68 -32.47 -36.68
C PHE A 190 -14.66 -31.00 -37.11
N TRP A 191 -14.97 -30.70 -38.38
CA TRP A 191 -15.01 -29.32 -38.86
C TRP A 191 -16.11 -28.49 -38.20
N TYR A 192 -17.23 -29.11 -37.83
CA TYR A 192 -18.26 -28.45 -37.03
C TYR A 192 -17.74 -28.04 -35.65
N GLN A 193 -17.04 -28.94 -34.94
CA GLN A 193 -16.42 -28.65 -33.65
C GLN A 193 -15.42 -27.50 -33.75
N ILE A 194 -14.55 -27.49 -34.77
CA ILE A 194 -13.58 -26.40 -34.96
C ILE A 194 -14.25 -25.07 -35.31
N THR A 195 -15.05 -25.03 -36.36
CA THR A 195 -15.53 -23.75 -36.92
C THR A 195 -16.63 -23.12 -36.06
N TRP A 196 -17.56 -23.92 -35.57
CA TRP A 196 -18.77 -23.42 -34.92
C TRP A 196 -18.71 -23.47 -33.40
N ILE A 197 -17.80 -24.25 -32.81
CA ILE A 197 -17.65 -24.33 -31.35
C ILE A 197 -16.32 -23.70 -30.92
N PHE A 198 -15.17 -24.16 -31.43
CA PHE A 198 -13.88 -23.68 -30.97
C PHE A 198 -13.63 -22.20 -31.29
N ILE A 199 -13.80 -21.77 -32.54
CA ILE A 199 -13.47 -20.38 -32.94
C ILE A 199 -14.28 -19.36 -32.11
N PRO A 200 -15.61 -19.46 -31.95
CA PRO A 200 -16.36 -18.54 -31.12
C PRO A 200 -15.90 -18.55 -29.64
N LEU A 201 -15.67 -19.75 -29.07
CA LEU A 201 -15.19 -19.86 -27.69
C LEU A 201 -13.80 -19.24 -27.51
N ALA A 202 -12.89 -19.44 -28.47
CA ALA A 202 -11.56 -18.86 -28.45
C ALA A 202 -11.60 -17.33 -28.54
N VAL A 203 -12.44 -16.77 -29.42
CA VAL A 203 -12.64 -15.31 -29.53
C VAL A 203 -13.19 -14.74 -28.22
N ILE A 204 -14.22 -15.37 -27.64
CA ILE A 204 -14.79 -14.94 -26.35
C ILE A 204 -13.75 -15.03 -25.23
N ASN A 205 -12.95 -16.09 -25.20
CA ASN A 205 -11.88 -16.27 -24.20
C ASN A 205 -10.82 -15.17 -24.28
N ILE A 206 -10.37 -14.84 -25.50
CA ILE A 206 -9.41 -13.75 -25.73
C ILE A 206 -10.02 -12.41 -25.28
N ALA A 207 -11.28 -12.14 -25.65
CA ALA A 207 -11.97 -10.90 -25.26
C ALA A 207 -12.11 -10.78 -23.73
N ILE A 208 -12.47 -11.88 -23.04
CA ILE A 208 -12.57 -11.94 -21.59
C ILE A 208 -11.20 -11.68 -20.95
N GLY A 209 -10.13 -12.30 -21.43
CA GLY A 209 -8.78 -12.09 -20.90
C GLY A 209 -8.28 -10.65 -21.09
N MET A 210 -8.52 -10.05 -22.26
CA MET A 210 -8.20 -8.63 -22.50
C MET A 210 -9.02 -7.70 -21.60
N PHE A 211 -10.30 -8.02 -21.40
CA PHE A 211 -11.18 -7.24 -20.56
C PHE A 211 -10.82 -7.37 -19.07
N ASP A 212 -10.43 -8.56 -18.61
CA ASP A 212 -9.96 -8.78 -17.24
C ASP A 212 -8.72 -7.93 -16.94
N LEU A 213 -7.73 -7.95 -17.83
CA LEU A 213 -6.52 -7.11 -17.71
C LEU A 213 -6.88 -5.63 -17.58
N PHE A 214 -7.86 -5.17 -18.35
CA PHE A 214 -8.31 -3.78 -18.34
C PHE A 214 -9.05 -3.41 -17.04
N VAL A 215 -9.88 -4.32 -16.51
CA VAL A 215 -10.58 -4.14 -15.23
C VAL A 215 -9.58 -4.13 -14.06
N ASP A 216 -8.66 -5.09 -14.02
CA ASP A 216 -7.62 -5.20 -12.98
C ASP A 216 -6.71 -3.97 -12.96
N SER A 217 -6.18 -3.56 -14.12
CA SER A 217 -5.34 -2.38 -14.24
C SER A 217 -6.05 -1.10 -13.79
N SER A 218 -7.35 -0.99 -14.10
CA SER A 218 -8.18 0.17 -13.73
C SER A 218 -8.45 0.23 -12.23
N LEU A 219 -8.71 -0.92 -11.59
CA LEU A 219 -8.84 -0.99 -10.14
C LEU A 219 -7.50 -0.64 -9.46
N HIS A 220 -6.40 -1.21 -9.98
CA HIS A 220 -5.07 -1.03 -9.41
C HIS A 220 -4.64 0.45 -9.39
N ILE A 221 -4.78 1.15 -10.52
CA ILE A 221 -4.38 2.56 -10.60
C ILE A 221 -5.22 3.44 -9.68
N ARG A 222 -6.55 3.27 -9.66
CA ARG A 222 -7.46 4.08 -8.84
C ARG A 222 -7.21 3.87 -7.35
N TRP A 223 -7.07 2.62 -6.93
CA TRP A 223 -6.79 2.29 -5.54
C TRP A 223 -5.41 2.81 -5.13
N ARG A 224 -4.39 2.67 -5.98
CA ARG A 224 -3.05 3.17 -5.71
C ARG A 224 -3.02 4.68 -5.58
N THR A 225 -3.64 5.42 -6.51
CA THR A 225 -3.72 6.88 -6.45
C THR A 225 -4.31 7.34 -5.11
N TRP A 226 -5.44 6.77 -4.69
CA TRP A 226 -6.08 7.15 -3.44
C TRP A 226 -5.25 6.78 -2.20
N LEU A 227 -4.75 5.55 -2.12
CA LEU A 227 -4.05 5.07 -0.92
C LEU A 227 -2.69 5.74 -0.74
N THR A 228 -1.94 5.95 -1.83
CA THR A 228 -0.68 6.70 -1.80
C THR A 228 -0.92 8.15 -1.36
N HIS A 229 -1.92 8.82 -1.94
CA HIS A 229 -2.30 10.19 -1.57
C HIS A 229 -2.64 10.32 -0.08
N SER A 230 -3.55 9.48 0.39
CA SER A 230 -3.97 9.46 1.79
C SER A 230 -2.79 9.24 2.76
N LEU A 231 -1.81 8.42 2.40
CA LEU A 231 -0.67 8.14 3.27
C LEU A 231 0.35 9.28 3.30
N TYR A 232 0.75 9.85 2.16
CA TYR A 232 1.75 10.92 2.19
C TYR A 232 1.19 12.23 2.77
N GLU A 233 -0.09 12.55 2.52
CA GLU A 233 -0.72 13.75 3.11
C GLU A 233 -0.78 13.64 4.63
N ARG A 234 -1.16 12.46 5.13
CA ARG A 234 -1.19 12.20 6.57
C ARG A 234 0.22 12.20 7.19
N TRP A 235 1.19 11.62 6.49
CA TRP A 235 2.59 11.58 6.95
C TRP A 235 3.21 12.97 7.03
N LEU A 236 3.01 13.83 6.03
CA LEU A 236 3.51 15.20 6.03
C LEU A 236 2.66 16.14 6.89
N GLY A 237 1.38 15.81 7.08
CA GLY A 237 0.42 16.62 7.82
C GLY A 237 0.81 16.85 9.28
N LYS A 238 0.65 18.10 9.73
CA LYS A 238 0.84 18.54 11.13
C LYS A 238 2.18 18.12 11.77
N GLY A 239 3.24 17.90 10.98
CA GLY A 239 4.55 17.49 11.50
C GLY A 239 4.64 16.03 11.94
N THR A 240 3.73 15.16 11.50
CA THR A 240 3.73 13.72 11.84
C THR A 240 5.05 13.05 11.47
N HIS A 241 5.60 13.32 10.28
CA HIS A 241 6.89 12.80 9.82
C HIS A 241 8.06 13.07 10.79
N TYR A 242 8.05 14.24 11.45
CA TYR A 242 9.07 14.62 12.42
C TYR A 242 8.91 13.87 13.76
N ARG A 243 7.67 13.54 14.13
CA ARG A 243 7.35 12.92 15.43
C ARG A 243 7.39 11.39 15.43
N ILE A 244 7.33 10.73 14.27
CA ILE A 244 7.40 9.26 14.18
C ILE A 244 8.65 8.67 14.85
N PRO A 245 9.87 9.20 14.63
CA PRO A 245 11.08 8.68 15.27
C PRO A 245 11.07 8.76 16.82
N PHE A 246 10.16 9.53 17.39
CA PHE A 246 9.98 9.69 18.83
C PHE A 246 8.95 8.73 19.43
N THR A 247 8.28 7.93 18.60
CA THR A 247 7.37 6.90 19.06
C THR A 247 8.15 5.61 19.37
N ASP A 248 7.58 4.76 20.22
CA ASP A 248 8.07 3.41 20.51
C ASP A 248 7.77 2.40 19.38
N VAL A 249 7.11 2.84 18.31
CA VAL A 249 6.77 2.00 17.17
C VAL A 249 7.79 2.25 16.07
N GLU A 250 8.64 1.26 15.81
CA GLU A 250 9.55 1.29 14.66
C GLU A 250 8.76 1.43 13.35
N ALA A 251 9.08 2.50 12.62
CA ALA A 251 8.48 2.84 11.35
C ALA A 251 9.58 3.28 10.39
N ASP A 252 10.39 2.31 9.98
CA ASP A 252 11.51 2.55 9.09
C ASP A 252 11.05 2.74 7.64
N ASN A 253 11.77 3.62 6.94
CA ASN A 253 11.72 3.86 5.49
C ASN A 253 10.30 4.22 4.97
N PRO A 254 9.71 5.35 5.41
CA PRO A 254 8.37 5.77 4.98
C PRO A 254 8.24 5.92 3.46
N ASP A 255 9.32 6.28 2.78
CA ASP A 255 9.45 6.32 1.32
C ASP A 255 9.19 4.94 0.69
N GLN A 256 9.82 3.89 1.20
CA GLN A 256 9.58 2.52 0.78
C GLN A 256 8.14 2.08 1.07
N ARG A 257 7.60 2.47 2.25
CA ARG A 257 6.21 2.14 2.63
C ARG A 257 5.21 2.71 1.63
N ILE A 258 5.35 3.98 1.28
CA ILE A 258 4.41 4.69 0.41
C ILE A 258 4.57 4.26 -1.05
N GLN A 259 5.80 4.03 -1.53
CA GLN A 259 6.07 3.77 -2.94
C GLN A 259 5.95 2.29 -3.33
N GLN A 260 6.59 1.38 -2.57
CA GLN A 260 6.69 -0.05 -2.90
C GLN A 260 5.59 -0.87 -2.21
N ASP A 261 5.51 -0.75 -0.89
CA ASP A 261 4.66 -1.62 -0.06
C ASP A 261 3.17 -1.40 -0.38
N VAL A 262 2.72 -0.15 -0.60
CA VAL A 262 1.35 0.15 -1.09
C VAL A 262 1.05 -0.57 -2.41
N ASN A 263 1.95 -0.49 -3.38
CA ASN A 263 1.75 -1.13 -4.69
C ASN A 263 1.67 -2.65 -4.55
N ALA A 264 2.61 -3.25 -3.80
CA ALA A 264 2.63 -4.68 -3.55
C ALA A 264 1.36 -5.13 -2.78
N PHE A 265 0.90 -4.36 -1.80
CA PHE A 265 -0.29 -4.68 -1.01
C PHE A 265 -1.54 -4.74 -1.88
N ILE A 266 -1.75 -3.75 -2.74
CA ILE A 266 -2.90 -3.70 -3.64
C ILE A 266 -2.87 -4.88 -4.62
N GLN A 267 -1.73 -5.10 -5.29
CA GLN A 267 -1.56 -6.22 -6.24
C GLN A 267 -1.81 -7.57 -5.57
N GLN A 268 -1.23 -7.80 -4.39
CA GLN A 268 -1.38 -9.06 -3.66
C GLN A 268 -2.81 -9.24 -3.16
N THR A 269 -3.45 -8.19 -2.63
CA THR A 269 -4.85 -8.26 -2.14
C THR A 269 -5.81 -8.60 -3.27
N ALA A 270 -5.74 -7.88 -4.39
CA ALA A 270 -6.59 -8.10 -5.55
C ALA A 270 -6.34 -9.50 -6.16
N SER A 271 -5.08 -9.80 -6.50
CA SER A 271 -4.75 -11.06 -7.17
C SER A 271 -5.04 -12.29 -6.33
N LEU A 272 -4.69 -12.31 -5.03
CA LEU A 272 -4.91 -13.48 -4.18
C LEU A 272 -6.39 -13.74 -3.93
N SER A 273 -7.18 -12.69 -3.70
CA SER A 273 -8.62 -12.83 -3.44
C SER A 273 -9.37 -13.36 -4.67
N ILE A 274 -9.08 -12.82 -5.87
CA ILE A 274 -9.69 -13.27 -7.13
C ILE A 274 -9.18 -14.65 -7.53
N ARG A 275 -7.87 -14.92 -7.43
CA ARG A 275 -7.30 -16.23 -7.79
C ARG A 275 -7.78 -17.34 -6.87
N LEU A 276 -7.82 -17.11 -5.55
CA LEU A 276 -8.32 -18.11 -4.60
C LEU A 276 -9.76 -18.50 -4.95
N LEU A 277 -10.59 -17.52 -5.32
CA LEU A 277 -11.94 -17.75 -5.78
C LEU A 277 -11.96 -18.59 -7.06
N SER A 278 -11.24 -18.16 -8.10
CA SER A 278 -11.13 -18.90 -9.37
C SER A 278 -10.73 -20.35 -9.15
N GLN A 279 -9.67 -20.57 -8.37
CA GLN A 279 -9.11 -21.89 -8.11
C GLN A 279 -10.10 -22.77 -7.35
N ALA A 280 -10.84 -22.21 -6.41
CA ALA A 280 -11.83 -22.99 -5.69
C ALA A 280 -13.05 -23.32 -6.56
N ALA A 281 -13.49 -22.41 -7.44
CA ALA A 281 -14.55 -22.67 -8.42
C ALA A 281 -14.14 -23.74 -9.46
N GLN A 282 -12.89 -23.68 -9.94
CA GLN A 282 -12.30 -24.71 -10.80
C GLN A 282 -12.23 -26.05 -10.07
N LEU A 283 -11.71 -26.08 -8.84
CA LEU A 283 -11.59 -27.28 -8.02
C LEU A 283 -12.93 -27.99 -7.86
N VAL A 284 -13.98 -27.27 -7.45
CA VAL A 284 -15.33 -27.86 -7.28
C VAL A 284 -15.84 -28.41 -8.62
N SER A 285 -15.71 -27.64 -9.69
CA SER A 285 -16.27 -28.02 -11.00
C SER A 285 -15.57 -29.25 -11.58
N PHE A 286 -14.24 -29.30 -11.50
CA PHE A 286 -13.46 -30.43 -12.02
C PHE A 286 -13.45 -31.65 -11.10
N ILE A 287 -13.61 -31.49 -9.77
CA ILE A 287 -13.87 -32.64 -8.88
C ILE A 287 -15.16 -33.35 -9.30
N VAL A 288 -16.23 -32.62 -9.61
CA VAL A 288 -17.49 -33.26 -10.04
C VAL A 288 -17.33 -33.99 -11.37
N ILE A 289 -16.65 -33.38 -12.35
CA ILE A 289 -16.35 -34.05 -13.63
C ILE A 289 -15.53 -35.32 -13.39
N LEU A 290 -14.43 -35.21 -12.63
CA LEU A 290 -13.53 -36.32 -12.36
C LEU A 290 -14.22 -37.43 -11.58
N TRP A 291 -15.07 -37.09 -10.60
CA TRP A 291 -15.89 -38.04 -9.87
C TRP A 291 -16.87 -38.78 -10.78
N THR A 292 -17.54 -38.04 -11.68
CA THR A 292 -18.52 -38.61 -12.62
C THR A 292 -17.85 -39.61 -13.57
N ILE A 293 -16.67 -39.28 -14.10
CA ILE A 293 -15.92 -40.15 -15.00
C ILE A 293 -15.33 -41.37 -14.25
N SER A 294 -14.91 -41.19 -12.99
CA SER A 294 -14.27 -42.25 -12.19
C SER A 294 -15.22 -43.05 -11.30
N ARG A 295 -16.54 -42.88 -11.41
CA ARG A 295 -17.53 -43.60 -10.59
C ARG A 295 -17.44 -45.11 -10.79
N ASP A 296 -17.32 -45.54 -12.03
CA ASP A 296 -17.35 -46.95 -12.43
C ASP A 296 -15.96 -47.46 -12.84
N PHE A 297 -14.91 -46.79 -12.36
CA PHE A 297 -13.53 -47.12 -12.70
C PHE A 297 -13.07 -48.38 -12.00
N VAL A 298 -12.64 -49.37 -12.79
CA VAL A 298 -12.05 -50.60 -12.28
C VAL A 298 -10.56 -50.34 -12.02
N LEU A 299 -10.10 -50.67 -10.82
CA LEU A 299 -8.68 -50.51 -10.47
C LEU A 299 -7.81 -51.39 -11.39
N PRO A 300 -6.69 -50.87 -11.93
CA PRO A 300 -5.78 -51.67 -12.73
C PRO A 300 -5.39 -52.96 -11.99
N PHE A 301 -5.48 -54.10 -12.68
CA PHE A 301 -5.12 -55.43 -12.17
C PHE A 301 -6.03 -55.99 -11.05
N THR A 302 -7.21 -55.40 -10.84
CA THR A 302 -8.23 -55.92 -9.90
C THR A 302 -9.63 -55.83 -10.52
N ASP A 303 -10.62 -56.54 -9.98
CA ASP A 303 -12.04 -56.38 -10.36
C ASP A 303 -12.80 -55.41 -9.44
N THR A 304 -12.09 -54.66 -8.58
CA THR A 304 -12.71 -53.79 -7.58
C THR A 304 -12.96 -52.39 -8.14
N VAL A 305 -14.19 -51.90 -8.00
CA VAL A 305 -14.56 -50.52 -8.33
C VAL A 305 -14.48 -49.68 -7.05
N ILE A 306 -13.66 -48.63 -7.08
CA ILE A 306 -13.64 -47.61 -6.02
C ILE A 306 -14.28 -46.34 -6.57
N PRO A 307 -15.48 -45.96 -6.11
CA PRO A 307 -16.14 -44.75 -6.56
C PRO A 307 -15.26 -43.51 -6.32
N GLY A 308 -15.00 -42.76 -7.39
CA GLY A 308 -14.21 -41.53 -7.29
C GLY A 308 -12.71 -41.76 -7.08
N PHE A 309 -12.18 -42.94 -7.41
CA PHE A 309 -10.76 -43.30 -7.18
C PHE A 309 -9.77 -42.20 -7.61
N LEU A 310 -9.94 -41.63 -8.80
CA LEU A 310 -9.06 -40.59 -9.33
C LEU A 310 -9.08 -39.30 -8.51
N VAL A 311 -10.19 -38.99 -7.83
CA VAL A 311 -10.31 -37.83 -6.93
C VAL A 311 -9.47 -38.04 -5.67
N TRP A 312 -9.56 -39.22 -5.05
CA TRP A 312 -8.75 -39.54 -3.87
C TRP A 312 -7.26 -39.54 -4.20
N LEU A 313 -6.94 -40.08 -5.36
CA LEU A 313 -5.59 -40.21 -5.87
C LEU A 313 -4.94 -38.85 -6.15
N VAL A 314 -5.65 -37.93 -6.82
CA VAL A 314 -5.13 -36.59 -7.08
C VAL A 314 -4.95 -35.79 -5.79
N ILE A 315 -5.84 -35.94 -4.82
CA ILE A 315 -5.71 -35.29 -3.50
C ILE A 315 -4.47 -35.82 -2.78
N ALA A 316 -4.28 -37.14 -2.70
CA ALA A 316 -3.11 -37.74 -2.07
C ALA A 316 -1.80 -37.28 -2.74
N TYR A 317 -1.79 -37.29 -4.07
CA TYR A 317 -0.66 -36.84 -4.87
C TYR A 317 -0.32 -35.35 -4.61
N ALA A 318 -1.35 -34.48 -4.59
CA ALA A 318 -1.19 -33.07 -4.31
C ALA A 318 -0.68 -32.79 -2.89
N VAL A 319 -1.16 -33.51 -1.88
CA VAL A 319 -0.71 -33.37 -0.48
C VAL A 319 0.77 -33.73 -0.35
N VAL A 320 1.19 -34.88 -0.91
CA VAL A 320 2.59 -35.31 -0.87
C VAL A 320 3.49 -34.34 -1.65
N GLY A 321 3.06 -33.93 -2.84
CA GLY A 321 3.76 -32.94 -3.66
C GLY A 321 3.94 -31.61 -2.94
N THR A 322 2.87 -31.10 -2.32
CA THR A 322 2.87 -29.88 -1.51
C THR A 322 3.87 -29.98 -0.36
N TRP A 323 3.81 -31.06 0.41
CA TRP A 323 4.67 -31.26 1.57
C TRP A 323 6.15 -31.31 1.19
N LEU A 324 6.51 -32.10 0.17
CA LEU A 324 7.89 -32.17 -0.32
C LEU A 324 8.37 -30.83 -0.89
N THR A 325 7.51 -30.13 -1.64
CA THR A 325 7.83 -28.78 -2.17
C THR A 325 8.14 -27.82 -1.03
N HIS A 326 7.36 -27.84 0.05
CA HIS A 326 7.58 -26.99 1.22
C HIS A 326 8.90 -27.32 1.91
N VAL A 327 9.20 -28.60 2.17
CA VAL A 327 10.44 -29.03 2.83
C VAL A 327 11.67 -28.61 2.04
N ILE A 328 11.64 -28.78 0.70
CA ILE A 328 12.76 -28.43 -0.19
C ILE A 328 12.90 -26.90 -0.32
N GLY A 329 11.77 -26.19 -0.41
CA GLY A 329 11.71 -24.74 -0.68
C GLY A 329 11.89 -23.84 0.55
N ARG A 330 11.61 -24.32 1.76
CA ARG A 330 11.65 -23.50 3.00
C ARG A 330 12.94 -22.68 3.19
N PRO A 331 14.16 -23.20 2.94
CA PRO A 331 15.39 -22.42 3.09
C PRO A 331 15.49 -21.19 2.16
N LEU A 332 14.78 -21.21 1.02
CA LEU A 332 14.81 -20.13 0.03
C LEU A 332 14.25 -18.81 0.59
N ILE A 333 13.33 -18.87 1.56
CA ILE A 333 12.77 -17.69 2.21
C ILE A 333 13.86 -16.89 2.92
N GLY A 334 14.69 -17.58 3.72
CA GLY A 334 15.77 -16.93 4.47
C GLY A 334 16.84 -16.34 3.54
N LEU A 335 17.15 -17.04 2.45
CA LEU A 335 18.11 -16.55 1.45
C LEU A 335 17.60 -15.33 0.69
N ASN A 336 16.32 -15.29 0.30
CA ASN A 336 15.73 -14.12 -0.37
C ASN A 336 15.68 -12.90 0.58
N PHE A 337 15.33 -13.11 1.86
CA PHE A 337 15.38 -12.03 2.84
C PHE A 337 16.80 -11.49 3.03
N ARG A 338 17.79 -12.40 3.14
CA ARG A 338 19.20 -12.01 3.20
C ARG A 338 19.65 -11.27 1.94
N GLN A 339 19.13 -11.64 0.76
CA GLN A 339 19.41 -10.97 -0.51
C GLN A 339 18.93 -9.51 -0.48
N GLU A 340 17.69 -9.27 -0.05
CA GLU A 340 17.15 -7.91 0.09
C GLU A 340 18.01 -7.08 1.04
N GLN A 341 18.49 -7.68 2.14
CA GLN A 341 19.34 -7.01 3.11
C GLN A 341 20.73 -6.64 2.53
N VAL A 342 21.45 -7.59 1.94
CA VAL A 342 22.80 -7.32 1.40
C VAL A 342 22.77 -6.37 0.20
N GLU A 343 21.73 -6.41 -0.63
CA GLU A 343 21.53 -5.44 -1.71
C GLU A 343 21.19 -4.04 -1.18
N ALA A 344 20.40 -3.96 -0.10
CA ALA A 344 20.08 -2.70 0.56
C ALA A 344 21.33 -2.07 1.18
N ASP A 345 22.16 -2.84 1.88
CA ASP A 345 23.41 -2.37 2.47
C ASP A 345 24.39 -1.84 1.40
N PHE A 346 24.52 -2.57 0.29
CA PHE A 346 25.33 -2.13 -0.85
C PHE A 346 24.80 -0.84 -1.48
N ARG A 347 23.49 -0.76 -1.75
CA ARG A 347 22.84 0.44 -2.33
C ARG A 347 22.94 1.64 -1.39
N PHE A 348 22.75 1.43 -0.09
CA PHE A 348 22.89 2.47 0.93
C PHE A 348 24.32 3.01 0.96
N SER A 349 25.34 2.14 0.89
CA SER A 349 26.73 2.57 0.82
C SER A 349 26.99 3.42 -0.43
N LEU A 350 26.56 2.98 -1.62
CA LEU A 350 26.71 3.76 -2.85
C LEU A 350 26.01 5.12 -2.78
N ALA A 351 24.79 5.16 -2.21
CA ALA A 351 24.04 6.40 -2.04
C ALA A 351 24.77 7.37 -1.09
N ARG A 352 25.35 6.84 -0.01
CA ARG A 352 26.17 7.59 0.94
C ARG A 352 27.44 8.13 0.28
N ASP A 353 28.16 7.32 -0.50
CA ASP A 353 29.37 7.76 -1.20
C ASP A 353 29.07 8.88 -2.20
N ARG A 354 27.91 8.84 -2.86
CA ARG A 354 27.41 9.93 -3.72
C ARG A 354 27.04 11.21 -2.95
N ILE A 355 26.64 11.09 -1.68
CA ILE A 355 26.36 12.25 -0.82
C ILE A 355 27.67 12.90 -0.36
N TYR A 356 28.69 12.09 -0.06
CA TYR A 356 29.97 12.55 0.48
C TYR A 356 31.10 12.53 -0.55
N SER A 357 30.79 12.64 -1.85
CA SER A 357 31.76 12.46 -2.93
C SER A 357 32.90 13.49 -2.88
N GLU A 358 32.59 14.72 -2.49
CA GLU A 358 33.60 15.77 -2.32
C GLU A 358 34.54 15.46 -1.16
N GLN A 359 34.01 15.07 0.00
CA GLN A 359 34.82 14.73 1.18
C GLN A 359 35.72 13.51 0.89
N ILE A 360 35.18 12.51 0.18
CA ILE A 360 35.96 11.34 -0.26
C ILE A 360 37.10 11.78 -1.19
N ALA A 361 36.83 12.62 -2.18
CA ALA A 361 37.85 13.11 -3.12
C ALA A 361 38.91 13.99 -2.44
N LEU A 362 38.50 14.87 -1.52
CA LEU A 362 39.41 15.72 -0.74
C LEU A 362 40.37 14.90 0.12
N MET A 363 39.88 13.82 0.74
CA MET A 363 40.69 12.90 1.54
C MET A 363 41.43 11.85 0.69
N ARG A 364 41.20 11.79 -0.64
CA ARG A 364 41.67 10.73 -1.54
C ARG A 364 41.31 9.32 -1.04
N GLY A 365 40.09 9.20 -0.53
CA GLY A 365 39.56 8.00 0.13
C GLY A 365 39.01 6.94 -0.83
N GLU A 366 39.09 7.13 -2.15
CA GLU A 366 38.40 6.31 -3.16
C GLU A 366 38.77 4.82 -3.06
N ARG A 367 40.04 4.51 -2.76
CA ARG A 367 40.50 3.13 -2.62
C ARG A 367 39.88 2.43 -1.40
N ALA A 368 39.70 3.16 -0.29
CA ALA A 368 39.09 2.62 0.92
C ALA A 368 37.60 2.33 0.69
N GLU A 369 36.87 3.26 0.08
CA GLU A 369 35.46 3.05 -0.26
C GLU A 369 35.29 1.95 -1.32
N ALA A 370 36.16 1.88 -2.34
CA ALA A 370 36.13 0.79 -3.32
C ALA A 370 36.31 -0.60 -2.68
N SER A 371 37.24 -0.74 -1.73
CA SER A 371 37.44 -2.00 -0.99
C SER A 371 36.23 -2.38 -0.14
N ARG A 372 35.59 -1.39 0.49
CA ARG A 372 34.38 -1.58 1.29
C ARG A 372 33.21 -2.01 0.41
N LEU A 373 32.99 -1.33 -0.72
CA LEU A 373 31.97 -1.67 -1.71
C LEU A 373 32.19 -3.08 -2.30
N ALA A 374 33.43 -3.46 -2.60
CA ALA A 374 33.75 -4.81 -3.07
C ALA A 374 33.37 -5.89 -2.06
N THR A 375 33.62 -5.65 -0.76
CA THR A 375 33.24 -6.57 0.32
C THR A 375 31.73 -6.73 0.41
N LEU A 376 30.99 -5.62 0.35
CA LEU A 376 29.52 -5.64 0.34
C LEU A 376 28.98 -6.38 -0.89
N PHE A 377 29.56 -6.16 -2.07
CA PHE A 377 29.14 -6.81 -3.30
C PHE A 377 29.45 -8.32 -3.29
N HIS A 378 30.57 -8.76 -2.72
CA HIS A 378 30.83 -10.19 -2.55
C HIS A 378 29.76 -10.89 -1.70
N ALA A 379 29.28 -10.26 -0.63
CA ALA A 379 28.18 -10.80 0.17
C ALA A 379 26.87 -10.94 -0.63
N VAL A 380 26.63 -10.04 -1.60
CA VAL A 380 25.52 -10.15 -2.57
C VAL A 380 25.68 -11.39 -3.44
N ILE A 381 26.88 -11.62 -3.98
CA ILE A 381 27.18 -12.76 -4.84
C ILE A 381 27.08 -14.09 -4.08
N ASP A 382 27.69 -14.19 -2.90
CA ASP A 382 27.70 -15.43 -2.10
C ASP A 382 26.29 -15.91 -1.79
N ASN A 383 25.43 -15.00 -1.34
CA ASN A 383 24.03 -15.32 -1.06
C ASN A 383 23.25 -15.66 -2.34
N TYR A 384 23.54 -14.99 -3.46
CA TYR A 384 22.90 -15.29 -4.74
C TYR A 384 23.27 -16.68 -5.27
N VAL A 385 24.50 -17.13 -5.07
CA VAL A 385 24.93 -18.50 -5.43
C VAL A 385 24.17 -19.54 -4.60
N ASP A 386 24.00 -19.31 -3.29
CA ASP A 386 23.17 -20.18 -2.44
C ASP A 386 21.71 -20.26 -2.92
N ILE A 387 21.14 -19.13 -3.37
CA ILE A 387 19.81 -19.07 -3.98
C ILE A 387 19.75 -19.95 -5.23
N ILE A 388 20.75 -19.87 -6.12
CA ILE A 388 20.80 -20.66 -7.37
C ILE A 388 20.72 -22.16 -7.05
N PHE A 389 21.57 -22.66 -6.16
CA PHE A 389 21.58 -24.10 -5.85
C PHE A 389 20.29 -24.58 -5.20
N ARG A 390 19.68 -23.77 -4.33
CA ARG A 390 18.37 -24.11 -3.76
C ARG A 390 17.26 -24.10 -4.80
N ARG A 391 17.30 -23.13 -5.73
CA ARG A 391 16.34 -23.03 -6.83
C ARG A 391 16.45 -24.23 -7.78
N ILE A 392 17.66 -24.68 -8.12
CA ILE A 392 17.86 -25.88 -8.94
C ILE A 392 17.20 -27.11 -8.28
N LYS A 393 17.44 -27.34 -6.98
CA LYS A 393 16.82 -28.47 -6.25
C LYS A 393 15.29 -28.43 -6.30
N LEU A 394 14.71 -27.24 -6.12
CA LEU A 394 13.26 -27.04 -6.19
C LEU A 394 12.72 -27.24 -7.62
N ILE A 395 13.40 -26.72 -8.64
CA ILE A 395 13.01 -26.89 -10.04
C ILE A 395 13.09 -28.36 -10.43
N ALA A 396 14.16 -29.07 -10.08
CA ALA A 396 14.32 -30.49 -10.37
C ALA A 396 13.14 -31.30 -9.79
N PHE A 397 12.80 -31.10 -8.51
CA PHE A 397 11.66 -31.77 -7.90
C PHE A 397 10.32 -31.40 -8.57
N THR A 398 10.03 -30.09 -8.72
CA THR A 398 8.74 -29.64 -9.26
C THR A 398 8.55 -29.99 -10.74
N PHE A 399 9.64 -30.11 -11.51
CA PHE A 399 9.61 -30.60 -12.89
C PHE A 399 9.27 -32.09 -12.94
N THR A 400 9.98 -32.92 -12.15
CA THR A 400 9.68 -34.36 -12.04
C THR A 400 8.26 -34.61 -11.56
N TYR A 401 7.80 -33.87 -10.53
CA TYR A 401 6.44 -33.94 -10.01
C TYR A 401 5.38 -33.57 -11.06
N ARG A 402 5.63 -32.54 -11.90
CA ARG A 402 4.74 -32.19 -13.01
C ARG A 402 4.73 -33.27 -14.08
N GLN A 403 5.89 -33.75 -14.49
CA GLN A 403 6.00 -34.76 -15.54
C GLN A 403 5.33 -36.09 -15.16
N ALA A 404 5.54 -36.57 -13.93
CA ALA A 404 4.92 -37.79 -13.43
C ALA A 404 3.39 -37.70 -13.42
N SER A 405 2.84 -36.55 -13.03
CA SER A 405 1.39 -36.34 -12.98
C SER A 405 0.68 -36.30 -14.34
N ALA A 406 1.39 -35.99 -15.43
CA ALA A 406 0.79 -35.85 -16.75
C ALA A 406 0.39 -37.21 -17.36
N VAL A 407 1.15 -38.26 -17.07
CA VAL A 407 0.95 -39.60 -17.67
C VAL A 407 0.08 -40.48 -16.77
N PHE A 408 0.10 -40.23 -15.47
CA PHE A 408 -0.52 -41.11 -14.49
C PHE A 408 -2.03 -41.34 -14.68
N PRO A 409 -2.87 -40.32 -14.95
CA PRO A 409 -4.29 -40.53 -15.24
C PRO A 409 -4.52 -41.40 -16.48
N LEU A 410 -3.68 -41.24 -17.50
CA LEU A 410 -3.74 -42.04 -18.73
C LEU A 410 -3.41 -43.51 -18.45
N ILE A 411 -2.42 -43.80 -17.61
CA ILE A 411 -2.06 -45.18 -17.24
C ILE A 411 -3.22 -45.83 -16.48
N VAL A 412 -3.79 -45.13 -15.51
CA VAL A 412 -4.92 -45.64 -14.74
C VAL A 412 -6.11 -45.88 -15.67
N ALA A 413 -6.35 -44.98 -16.63
CA ALA A 413 -7.50 -45.04 -17.54
C ALA A 413 -7.35 -45.92 -18.78
N ALA A 414 -6.14 -46.32 -19.12
CA ALA A 414 -5.85 -47.16 -20.27
C ALA A 414 -6.63 -48.49 -20.30
N PRO A 415 -6.74 -49.28 -19.21
CA PRO A 415 -7.50 -50.53 -19.23
C PRO A 415 -8.97 -50.34 -19.63
N SER A 416 -9.62 -49.29 -19.12
CA SER A 416 -11.01 -48.95 -19.48
C SER A 416 -11.15 -48.52 -20.94
N PHE A 417 -10.14 -47.85 -21.50
CA PHE A 417 -10.12 -47.45 -22.91
C PHE A 417 -9.92 -48.66 -23.83
N PHE A 418 -8.89 -49.49 -23.58
CA PHE A 418 -8.61 -50.67 -24.40
C PHE A 418 -9.69 -51.75 -24.31
N SER A 419 -10.47 -51.77 -23.20
CA SER A 419 -11.68 -52.61 -23.07
C SER A 419 -12.94 -51.96 -23.69
N LYS A 420 -12.81 -50.83 -24.39
CA LYS A 420 -13.89 -50.07 -25.05
C LYS A 420 -15.00 -49.59 -24.12
N LYS A 421 -14.75 -49.48 -22.80
CA LYS A 421 -15.71 -48.94 -21.82
C LYS A 421 -15.77 -47.41 -21.85
N ILE A 422 -14.68 -46.77 -22.26
CA ILE A 422 -14.58 -45.31 -22.42
C ILE A 422 -14.02 -44.96 -23.81
N THR A 423 -14.37 -43.78 -24.31
CA THR A 423 -13.85 -43.25 -25.58
C THR A 423 -12.50 -42.54 -25.38
N LEU A 424 -11.80 -42.26 -26.49
CA LEU A 424 -10.58 -41.47 -26.52
C LEU A 424 -10.83 -40.07 -25.96
N GLY A 425 -11.97 -39.46 -26.29
CA GLY A 425 -12.36 -38.17 -25.71
C GLY A 425 -12.53 -38.23 -24.20
N THR A 426 -13.12 -39.31 -23.67
CA THR A 426 -13.27 -39.50 -22.22
C THR A 426 -11.92 -39.74 -21.54
N LEU A 427 -11.01 -40.46 -22.19
CA LEU A 427 -9.63 -40.66 -21.74
C LEU A 427 -8.88 -39.32 -21.62
N GLN A 428 -8.96 -38.47 -22.65
CA GLN A 428 -8.35 -37.12 -22.61
C GLN A 428 -9.03 -36.22 -21.57
N GLN A 429 -10.36 -36.23 -21.50
CA GLN A 429 -11.11 -35.49 -20.50
C GLN A 429 -10.71 -35.87 -19.06
N THR A 430 -10.42 -37.14 -18.82
CA THR A 430 -9.94 -37.65 -17.52
C THR A 430 -8.59 -37.03 -17.16
N SER A 431 -7.65 -37.01 -18.11
CA SER A 431 -6.32 -36.41 -17.93
C SER A 431 -6.40 -34.90 -17.65
N ASP A 432 -7.24 -34.19 -18.41
CA ASP A 432 -7.45 -32.76 -18.25
C ASP A 432 -8.12 -32.43 -16.92
N ALA A 433 -9.16 -33.18 -16.55
CA ALA A 433 -9.86 -32.97 -15.28
C ALA A 433 -8.93 -33.25 -14.08
N PHE A 434 -8.13 -34.32 -14.14
CA PHE A 434 -7.11 -34.59 -13.12
C PHE A 434 -6.10 -33.45 -13.02
N SER A 435 -5.61 -32.94 -14.15
CA SER A 435 -4.65 -31.84 -14.20
C SER A 435 -5.21 -30.53 -13.64
N ASN A 436 -6.49 -30.22 -13.90
CA ASN A 436 -7.17 -29.06 -13.34
C ASN A 436 -7.36 -29.19 -11.82
N VAL A 437 -7.86 -30.34 -11.33
CA VAL A 437 -7.99 -30.57 -9.87
C VAL A 437 -6.63 -30.45 -9.18
N LYS A 438 -5.60 -31.08 -9.73
CA LYS A 438 -4.22 -30.97 -9.23
C LYS A 438 -3.74 -29.52 -9.22
N GLY A 439 -3.92 -28.79 -10.32
CA GLY A 439 -3.50 -27.39 -10.45
C GLY A 439 -4.14 -26.49 -9.39
N SER A 440 -5.44 -26.69 -9.12
CA SER A 440 -6.14 -25.95 -8.07
C SER A 440 -5.68 -26.30 -6.66
N LEU A 441 -5.30 -27.56 -6.40
CA LEU A 441 -4.70 -27.95 -5.12
C LEU A 441 -3.27 -27.38 -4.96
N ASP A 442 -2.49 -27.33 -6.04
CA ASP A 442 -1.14 -26.76 -6.06
C ASP A 442 -1.12 -25.23 -5.83
N PHE A 443 -2.27 -24.54 -5.89
CA PHE A 443 -2.37 -23.09 -5.66
C PHE A 443 -1.69 -22.62 -4.37
N PHE A 444 -1.93 -23.32 -3.25
CA PHE A 444 -1.38 -22.94 -1.94
C PHE A 444 0.15 -23.08 -1.91
N VAL A 445 0.67 -24.10 -2.61
CA VAL A 445 2.10 -24.34 -2.75
C VAL A 445 2.75 -23.22 -3.54
N ASN A 446 2.18 -22.92 -4.71
CA ASN A 446 2.69 -21.91 -5.63
C ASN A 446 2.57 -20.49 -5.07
N SER A 447 1.57 -20.23 -4.22
CA SER A 447 1.34 -18.92 -3.60
C SER A 447 2.08 -18.72 -2.29
N TYR A 448 2.81 -19.71 -1.78
CA TYR A 448 3.39 -19.65 -0.43
C TYR A 448 4.33 -18.46 -0.22
N ILE A 449 5.23 -18.19 -1.17
CA ILE A 449 6.14 -17.03 -1.13
C ILE A 449 5.34 -15.73 -1.15
N THR A 450 4.34 -15.63 -2.03
CA THR A 450 3.46 -14.46 -2.14
C THR A 450 2.67 -14.22 -0.86
N LEU A 451 2.18 -15.28 -0.19
CA LEU A 451 1.46 -15.18 1.09
C LEU A 451 2.40 -14.70 2.22
N ALA A 452 3.63 -15.20 2.25
CA ALA A 452 4.62 -14.78 3.23
C ALA A 452 5.00 -13.30 3.04
N SER A 453 5.30 -12.88 1.81
CA SER A 453 5.65 -11.48 1.51
C SER A 453 4.45 -10.54 1.71
N TYR A 454 3.24 -10.99 1.37
CA TYR A 454 2.01 -10.23 1.61
C TYR A 454 1.73 -10.02 3.11
N ARG A 455 1.92 -11.06 3.93
CA ARG A 455 1.83 -10.92 5.39
C ARG A 455 2.84 -9.91 5.92
N ALA A 456 4.10 -10.02 5.51
CA ALA A 456 5.15 -9.09 5.93
C ALA A 456 4.81 -7.64 5.53
N ASN A 457 4.37 -7.43 4.29
CA ASN A 457 3.96 -6.14 3.78
C ASN A 457 2.78 -5.54 4.56
N THR A 458 1.73 -6.34 4.79
CA THR A 458 0.56 -5.94 5.59
C THR A 458 0.95 -5.50 7.01
N ILE A 459 1.88 -6.23 7.65
CA ILE A 459 2.39 -5.88 8.98
C ILE A 459 3.12 -4.53 8.95
N ARG A 460 3.97 -4.29 7.94
CA ARG A 460 4.76 -3.05 7.79
C ARG A 460 3.90 -1.83 7.49
N LEU A 461 2.91 -1.94 6.59
CA LEU A 461 1.94 -0.87 6.36
C LEU A 461 1.07 -0.63 7.60
N GLY A 462 0.68 -1.70 8.28
CA GLY A 462 -0.07 -1.62 9.54
C GLY A 462 0.73 -0.91 10.65
N SER A 463 2.02 -1.23 10.83
CA SER A 463 2.89 -0.57 11.81
C SER A 463 3.12 0.89 11.46
N PHE A 464 3.35 1.22 10.18
CA PHE A 464 3.49 2.60 9.72
C PHE A 464 2.24 3.43 10.02
N LYS A 465 1.04 2.91 9.73
CA LYS A 465 -0.24 3.58 10.09
C LYS A 465 -0.40 3.77 11.60
N ARG A 466 0.01 2.80 12.42
CA ARG A 466 -0.02 2.92 13.89
C ARG A 466 0.99 3.95 14.40
N ALA A 467 2.21 3.99 13.84
CA ALA A 467 3.22 4.98 14.19
C ALA A 467 2.74 6.40 13.87
N MET A 468 2.12 6.63 12.70
CA MET A 468 1.46 7.92 12.40
C MET A 468 0.38 8.27 13.42
N THR A 469 -0.49 7.31 13.77
CA THR A 469 -1.55 7.53 14.75
C THR A 469 -0.99 7.90 16.13
N LYS A 470 0.10 7.25 16.55
CA LYS A 470 0.76 7.56 17.83
C LYS A 470 1.49 8.91 17.79
N ALA A 471 2.13 9.25 16.68
CA ALA A 471 2.76 10.55 16.47
C ALA A 471 1.73 11.71 16.45
N GLU A 472 0.56 11.48 15.87
CA GLU A 472 -0.58 12.41 15.91
C GLU A 472 -1.12 12.56 17.34
N ALA A 473 -1.23 11.46 18.08
CA ALA A 473 -1.63 11.49 19.49
C ALA A 473 -0.61 12.24 20.36
N LEU A 474 0.70 12.07 20.12
CA LEU A 474 1.76 12.86 20.76
C LEU A 474 1.61 14.36 20.44
N SER A 475 1.16 14.73 19.24
CA SER A 475 0.88 16.13 18.91
C SER A 475 -0.34 16.69 19.64
N ALA A 476 -1.37 15.88 19.88
CA ALA A 476 -2.62 16.33 20.49
C ALA A 476 -2.56 16.37 22.03
N ALA A 477 -1.88 15.40 22.64
CA ALA A 477 -1.77 15.29 24.09
C ALA A 477 -0.47 15.90 24.66
N GLY A 478 0.59 15.99 23.83
CA GLY A 478 1.93 16.41 24.28
C GLY A 478 2.50 15.51 25.39
N TYR A 479 3.62 15.95 25.99
CA TYR A 479 4.10 15.45 27.29
C TYR A 479 3.65 16.35 28.47
N GLY A 480 2.57 17.12 28.26
CA GLY A 480 2.12 18.19 29.15
C GLY A 480 2.57 19.60 28.72
N LEU A 481 3.12 19.75 27.51
CA LEU A 481 3.41 21.03 26.88
C LEU A 481 2.16 21.55 26.17
N GLU A 482 1.54 22.58 26.73
CA GLU A 482 0.40 23.26 26.14
C GLU A 482 0.87 24.36 25.19
N GLN A 483 0.37 24.33 23.96
CA GLN A 483 0.50 25.42 23.00
C GLN A 483 -0.81 26.20 23.00
N GLY A 484 -0.74 27.47 23.39
CA GLY A 484 -1.89 28.37 23.43
C GLY A 484 -1.68 29.62 22.59
N ASN A 485 -2.72 30.43 22.50
CA ASN A 485 -2.72 31.68 21.76
C ASN A 485 -3.36 32.84 22.54
N ASP A 486 -3.36 32.72 23.88
CA ASP A 486 -4.06 33.63 24.80
C ASP A 486 -3.41 35.02 24.90
N THR A 487 -2.24 35.23 24.30
CA THR A 487 -1.53 36.52 24.33
C THR A 487 -1.87 37.34 23.08
N GLN A 488 -2.06 38.66 23.26
CA GLN A 488 -2.29 39.58 22.12
C GLN A 488 -0.99 40.19 21.56
N GLY A 489 0.14 40.02 22.25
CA GLY A 489 1.39 40.72 21.95
C GLY A 489 2.63 39.83 22.07
N PRO A 490 3.08 39.46 23.28
CA PRO A 490 4.33 38.74 23.49
C PRO A 490 4.21 37.23 23.26
N VAL A 491 5.32 36.61 22.84
CA VAL A 491 5.51 35.16 23.01
C VAL A 491 5.91 34.90 24.46
N THR A 492 5.18 34.03 25.15
CA THR A 492 5.44 33.75 26.57
C THR A 492 5.59 32.27 26.83
N ALA A 493 6.46 31.92 27.78
CA ALA A 493 6.55 30.58 28.34
C ALA A 493 6.34 30.63 29.86
N ARG A 494 5.44 29.78 30.37
CA ARG A 494 5.03 29.72 31.77
C ARG A 494 5.21 28.32 32.32
N GLY A 495 5.98 28.19 33.40
CA GLY A 495 6.29 26.89 34.02
C GLY A 495 6.88 25.88 33.04
N LEU A 496 7.59 26.36 32.02
CA LEU A 496 8.06 25.54 30.91
C LEU A 496 9.26 24.71 31.37
N THR A 497 9.19 23.40 31.17
CA THR A 497 10.34 22.50 31.30
C THR A 497 10.48 21.69 30.03
N LEU A 498 11.61 21.81 29.34
CA LEU A 498 11.89 21.06 28.11
C LEU A 498 12.82 19.91 28.40
N ALA A 499 12.49 18.75 27.83
CA ALA A 499 13.30 17.55 27.91
C ALA A 499 13.79 17.11 26.53
N LEU A 500 14.83 16.29 26.53
CA LEU A 500 15.30 15.53 25.38
C LEU A 500 14.46 14.25 25.20
N PRO A 501 14.54 13.58 24.03
CA PRO A 501 13.80 12.34 23.79
C PRO A 501 14.12 11.20 24.77
N ASP A 502 15.29 11.25 25.42
CA ASP A 502 15.71 10.31 26.47
C ASP A 502 15.11 10.64 27.86
N GLY A 503 14.26 11.68 27.96
CA GLY A 503 13.61 12.14 29.19
C GLY A 503 14.44 13.12 30.02
N ARG A 504 15.68 13.43 29.61
CA ARG A 504 16.56 14.34 30.35
C ARG A 504 16.10 15.78 30.20
N GLU A 505 15.77 16.44 31.30
CA GLU A 505 15.43 17.86 31.32
C GLU A 505 16.67 18.71 30.99
N ILE A 506 16.49 19.75 30.17
CA ILE A 506 17.59 20.63 29.72
C ILE A 506 17.31 22.12 29.88
N VAL A 507 16.05 22.54 29.80
CA VAL A 507 15.65 23.95 29.91
C VAL A 507 14.51 24.08 30.90
N ARG A 508 14.61 25.05 31.80
CA ARG A 508 13.51 25.48 32.68
C ARG A 508 13.25 26.96 32.45
N ALA A 509 12.02 27.33 32.12
CA ALA A 509 11.62 28.72 31.93
C ALA A 509 10.30 28.98 32.66
N ASP A 510 10.41 29.45 33.90
CA ASP A 510 9.24 29.69 34.75
C ASP A 510 8.42 30.88 34.26
N GLN A 511 9.10 31.96 33.84
CA GLN A 511 8.50 33.16 33.27
C GLN A 511 9.42 33.75 32.19
N LEU A 512 9.28 33.28 30.95
CA LEU A 512 9.92 33.91 29.79
C LEU A 512 8.88 34.74 29.05
N ALA A 513 9.20 36.00 28.76
CA ALA A 513 8.39 36.85 27.89
C ALA A 513 9.29 37.48 26.84
N LEU A 514 8.96 37.29 25.56
CA LEU A 514 9.57 37.97 24.41
C LEU A 514 8.57 39.05 23.96
N PRO A 515 8.82 40.35 24.21
CA PRO A 515 7.91 41.42 23.85
C PRO A 515 7.91 41.64 22.34
N LYS A 516 6.75 42.02 21.80
CA LYS A 516 6.59 42.37 20.38
C LYS A 516 7.40 43.64 20.06
N GLY A 517 8.05 43.66 18.90
CA GLY A 517 8.77 44.82 18.36
C GLY A 517 10.22 45.01 18.82
N ALA A 518 10.65 44.37 19.92
CA ALA A 518 12.04 44.45 20.37
C ALA A 518 12.88 43.31 19.79
N ALA A 519 14.01 43.63 19.14
CA ALA A 519 14.93 42.61 18.65
C ALA A 519 15.66 41.96 19.82
N THR A 520 15.48 40.65 20.01
CA THR A 520 16.05 39.92 21.16
C THR A 520 17.12 38.93 20.72
N LEU A 521 18.32 39.02 21.32
CA LEU A 521 19.40 38.05 21.15
C LEU A 521 19.37 36.99 22.28
N VAL A 522 19.34 35.72 21.92
CA VAL A 522 19.42 34.58 22.85
C VAL A 522 20.83 34.00 22.83
N ALA A 523 21.56 34.15 23.93
CA ALA A 523 22.95 33.74 24.08
C ALA A 523 23.11 32.62 25.13
N GLY A 524 24.18 31.83 25.03
CA GLY A 524 24.52 30.79 26.00
C GLY A 524 25.43 29.71 25.42
N PRO A 525 26.00 28.82 26.26
CA PRO A 525 26.93 27.79 25.81
C PRO A 525 26.29 26.79 24.84
N SER A 526 27.10 26.10 24.05
CA SER A 526 26.62 25.01 23.17
C SER A 526 25.94 23.93 24.00
N GLY A 527 24.81 23.41 23.51
CA GLY A 527 24.02 22.40 24.22
C GLY A 527 23.09 22.95 25.32
N SER A 528 23.01 24.27 25.52
CA SER A 528 22.14 24.88 26.54
C SER A 528 20.62 24.85 26.21
N GLY A 529 20.21 24.16 25.14
CA GLY A 529 18.80 24.01 24.75
C GLY A 529 18.17 25.17 23.97
N LYS A 530 18.94 26.14 23.47
CA LYS A 530 18.45 27.29 22.68
C LYS A 530 17.61 26.87 21.47
N SER A 531 18.16 26.00 20.63
CA SER A 531 17.44 25.48 19.44
C SER A 531 16.23 24.63 19.84
N THR A 532 16.28 23.93 20.98
CA THR A 532 15.12 23.18 21.51
C THR A 532 14.01 24.13 21.94
N LEU A 533 14.33 25.27 22.56
CA LEU A 533 13.38 26.32 22.90
C LEU A 533 12.69 26.88 21.64
N PHE A 534 13.45 27.15 20.56
CA PHE A 534 12.87 27.61 19.30
C PHE A 534 11.94 26.56 18.66
N ARG A 535 12.31 25.27 18.70
CA ARG A 535 11.46 24.17 18.23
C ARG A 535 10.18 24.03 19.06
N ALA A 536 10.26 24.29 20.37
CA ALA A 536 9.11 24.30 21.27
C ALA A 536 8.20 25.50 20.99
N ILE A 537 8.75 26.69 20.72
CA ILE A 537 7.96 27.86 20.29
C ILE A 537 7.27 27.59 18.95
N ALA A 538 7.95 26.96 18.00
CA ALA A 538 7.40 26.56 16.70
C ALA A 538 6.38 25.41 16.75
N GLY A 539 6.09 24.84 17.92
CA GLY A 539 5.08 23.79 18.11
C GLY A 539 5.46 22.40 17.59
N ILE A 540 6.72 22.20 17.19
CA ILE A 540 7.20 20.91 16.66
C ILE A 540 7.85 20.04 17.74
N TRP A 541 8.34 20.61 18.85
CA TRP A 541 8.95 19.85 19.95
C TRP A 541 7.91 19.31 20.93
N PRO A 542 7.76 17.97 21.07
CA PRO A 542 6.71 17.41 21.92
C PRO A 542 7.14 17.23 23.39
N PHE A 543 8.45 17.15 23.67
CA PHE A 543 8.98 16.73 24.97
C PHE A 543 9.13 17.91 25.94
N GLY A 544 8.12 18.13 26.76
CA GLY A 544 8.16 19.11 27.82
C GLY A 544 6.84 19.21 28.57
N LYS A 545 6.86 20.06 29.60
CA LYS A 545 5.71 20.41 30.44
C LYS A 545 5.59 21.93 30.54
N GLY A 546 4.41 22.41 30.89
CA GLY A 546 4.13 23.84 31.02
C GLY A 546 3.46 24.39 29.78
N ARG A 547 3.51 25.70 29.59
CA ARG A 547 2.74 26.37 28.54
C ARG A 547 3.57 27.36 27.74
N ILE A 548 3.42 27.32 26.42
CA ILE A 548 3.94 28.33 25.50
C ILE A 548 2.76 28.98 24.80
N ASP A 549 2.67 30.30 24.89
CA ASP A 549 1.66 31.08 24.17
C ASP A 549 2.34 31.87 23.03
N VAL A 550 1.93 31.58 21.80
CA VAL A 550 2.27 32.37 20.60
C VAL A 550 1.01 33.14 20.19
N PRO A 551 1.08 34.48 19.99
CA PRO A 551 -0.11 35.29 19.80
C PRO A 551 -1.05 34.79 18.69
N ALA A 552 -2.36 34.77 18.96
CA ALA A 552 -3.36 34.32 17.99
C ALA A 552 -3.33 35.14 16.70
N GLY A 553 -3.37 34.45 15.54
CA GLY A 553 -3.41 35.09 14.22
C GLY A 553 -2.08 35.71 13.77
N GLN A 554 -1.00 35.57 14.53
CA GLN A 554 0.33 36.02 14.13
C GLN A 554 1.12 34.89 13.48
N SER A 555 1.80 35.21 12.38
CA SER A 555 2.65 34.29 11.64
C SER A 555 4.05 34.21 12.26
N ALA A 556 4.54 32.99 12.51
CA ALA A 556 5.89 32.76 13.01
C ALA A 556 6.69 31.95 12.00
N LEU A 557 7.86 32.46 11.62
CA LEU A 557 8.81 31.78 10.75
C LEU A 557 10.10 31.49 11.53
N VAL A 558 10.53 30.23 11.49
CA VAL A 558 11.82 29.81 12.05
C VAL A 558 12.77 29.48 10.92
N LEU A 559 13.93 30.14 10.91
CA LEU A 559 15.04 29.82 10.04
C LEU A 559 16.07 28.98 10.82
N PRO A 560 16.21 27.69 10.51
CA PRO A 560 17.15 26.81 11.21
C PRO A 560 18.61 27.08 10.80
N GLN A 561 19.55 26.63 11.62
CA GLN A 561 20.99 26.76 11.39
C GLN A 561 21.43 26.19 10.03
N LYS A 562 20.88 25.03 9.66
CA LYS A 562 21.05 24.41 8.34
C LYS A 562 19.80 24.68 7.49
N PRO A 563 19.86 25.57 6.49
CA PRO A 563 18.73 25.84 5.61
C PRO A 563 18.28 24.58 4.86
N TYR A 564 16.97 24.43 4.69
CA TYR A 564 16.39 23.41 3.81
C TYR A 564 16.09 24.03 2.44
N LEU A 565 16.65 23.47 1.36
CA LEU A 565 16.31 23.84 -0.02
C LEU A 565 15.57 22.68 -0.68
N PRO A 566 14.30 22.85 -1.10
CA PRO A 566 13.57 21.80 -1.78
C PRO A 566 14.15 21.52 -3.17
N LEU A 567 13.92 20.31 -3.67
CA LEU A 567 14.25 19.94 -5.05
C LEU A 567 13.35 20.69 -6.03
N GLY A 568 13.88 21.05 -7.19
CA GLY A 568 13.13 21.69 -8.27
C GLY A 568 13.73 23.02 -8.71
N THR A 569 12.85 23.96 -9.08
CA THR A 569 13.27 25.29 -9.56
C THR A 569 13.76 26.17 -8.42
N LEU A 570 14.64 27.13 -8.71
CA LEU A 570 15.06 28.15 -7.73
C LEU A 570 13.86 28.93 -7.19
N ARG A 571 12.89 29.23 -8.07
CA ARG A 571 11.59 29.82 -7.73
C ARG A 571 10.87 29.02 -6.65
N GLY A 572 10.76 27.70 -6.83
CA GLY A 572 10.17 26.80 -5.81
C GLY A 572 10.96 26.80 -4.51
N ALA A 573 12.30 26.88 -4.59
CA ALA A 573 13.14 27.00 -3.41
C ALA A 573 12.89 28.31 -2.65
N ILE A 574 12.70 29.45 -3.32
CA ILE A 574 12.50 30.75 -2.66
C ILE A 574 11.06 30.99 -2.21
N ALA A 575 10.07 30.44 -2.91
CA ALA A 575 8.66 30.57 -2.51
C ALA A 575 8.35 29.79 -1.23
N TYR A 576 9.10 28.72 -0.94
CA TYR A 576 8.89 27.87 0.24
C TYR A 576 8.88 28.67 1.56
N PRO A 577 7.90 28.47 2.47
CA PRO A 577 6.90 27.38 2.51
C PRO A 577 5.62 27.62 1.69
N ASN A 578 5.47 28.78 1.06
CA ASN A 578 4.33 29.08 0.20
C ASN A 578 4.42 28.34 -1.14
N THR A 579 3.30 28.26 -1.85
CA THR A 579 3.29 27.71 -3.21
C THR A 579 3.71 28.77 -4.23
N VAL A 580 4.27 28.34 -5.34
CA VAL A 580 4.88 29.22 -6.35
C VAL A 580 3.90 30.23 -6.94
N ASP A 581 2.62 29.87 -7.01
CA ASP A 581 1.51 30.71 -7.47
C ASP A 581 1.16 31.87 -6.52
N GLN A 582 1.69 31.87 -5.30
CA GLN A 582 1.38 32.88 -4.27
C GLN A 582 2.38 34.04 -4.24
N VAL A 583 3.47 33.98 -5.02
CA VAL A 583 4.54 34.97 -4.97
C VAL A 583 4.89 35.47 -6.37
N ASP A 584 4.83 36.79 -6.56
CA ASP A 584 5.17 37.45 -7.82
C ASP A 584 6.68 37.43 -8.10
N ASP A 585 7.05 37.29 -9.38
CA ASP A 585 8.44 37.24 -9.87
C ASP A 585 9.22 38.49 -9.49
N ALA A 586 8.58 39.66 -9.58
CA ALA A 586 9.21 40.93 -9.22
C ALA A 586 9.60 40.93 -7.73
N ALA A 587 8.70 40.48 -6.86
CA ALA A 587 8.96 40.36 -5.43
C ALA A 587 10.10 39.36 -5.13
N ILE A 588 10.14 38.22 -5.83
CA ILE A 588 11.24 37.23 -5.69
C ILE A 588 12.58 37.87 -6.06
N ARG A 589 12.65 38.60 -7.18
CA ARG A 589 13.86 39.28 -7.64
C ARG A 589 14.30 40.36 -6.66
N GLU A 590 13.38 41.18 -6.17
CA GLU A 590 13.67 42.20 -5.14
C GLU A 590 14.19 41.56 -3.85
N ALA A 591 13.57 40.47 -3.38
CA ALA A 591 14.01 39.76 -2.19
C ALA A 591 15.42 39.16 -2.36
N LEU A 592 15.73 38.61 -3.53
CA LEU A 592 17.08 38.11 -3.85
C LEU A 592 18.13 39.22 -3.85
N VAL A 593 17.83 40.36 -4.45
CA VAL A 593 18.74 41.52 -4.46
C VAL A 593 18.94 42.06 -3.04
N ALA A 594 17.86 42.21 -2.26
CA ALA A 594 17.92 42.66 -0.87
C ALA A 594 18.72 41.70 0.03
N ALA A 595 18.62 40.39 -0.23
CA ALA A 595 19.41 39.36 0.43
C ALA A 595 20.82 39.19 -0.16
N GLN A 596 21.31 40.12 -0.98
CA GLN A 596 22.66 40.11 -1.59
C GLN A 596 22.93 38.88 -2.48
N LEU A 597 21.92 38.45 -3.25
CA LEU A 597 22.01 37.37 -4.25
C LEU A 597 21.53 37.82 -5.65
N PRO A 598 21.97 38.97 -6.19
CA PRO A 598 21.50 39.48 -7.48
C PRO A 598 21.79 38.52 -8.65
N GLN A 599 22.86 37.72 -8.57
CA GLN A 599 23.25 36.73 -9.58
C GLN A 599 22.26 35.58 -9.77
N LEU A 600 21.32 35.41 -8.83
CA LEU A 600 20.28 34.39 -8.88
C LEU A 600 18.95 34.93 -9.42
N ALA A 601 18.79 36.25 -9.53
CA ALA A 601 17.53 36.89 -9.91
C ALA A 601 17.03 36.46 -11.30
N ASP A 602 17.94 36.15 -12.22
CA ASP A 602 17.61 35.72 -13.59
C ASP A 602 17.46 34.20 -13.74
N LYS A 603 17.63 33.43 -12.67
CA LYS A 603 17.70 31.95 -12.71
C LYS A 603 16.49 31.25 -12.09
N LEU A 604 15.37 31.96 -11.95
CA LEU A 604 14.20 31.48 -11.19
C LEU A 604 13.68 30.13 -11.68
N ASP A 605 13.68 29.91 -12.99
CA ASP A 605 13.14 28.69 -13.60
C ASP A 605 14.20 27.59 -13.84
N GLU A 606 15.46 27.83 -13.46
CA GLU A 606 16.50 26.78 -13.49
C GLU A 606 16.16 25.68 -12.47
N VAL A 607 16.23 24.42 -12.91
CA VAL A 607 16.11 23.24 -12.06
C VAL A 607 17.51 22.73 -11.74
N ASP A 608 17.87 22.69 -10.47
CA ASP A 608 19.20 22.24 -10.02
C ASP A 608 19.16 21.71 -8.57
N ASN A 609 20.23 21.07 -8.13
CA ASN A 609 20.46 20.71 -6.73
C ASN A 609 21.03 21.92 -5.98
N TRP A 610 20.17 22.88 -5.67
CA TRP A 610 20.56 24.16 -5.04
C TRP A 610 21.28 23.99 -3.70
N ASP A 611 21.00 22.90 -2.97
CA ASP A 611 21.69 22.52 -1.72
C ASP A 611 23.18 22.18 -1.92
N ARG A 612 23.57 21.75 -3.12
CA ARG A 612 24.96 21.47 -3.50
C ARG A 612 25.60 22.61 -4.29
N ARG A 613 24.81 23.34 -5.08
CA ARG A 613 25.29 24.43 -5.94
C ARG A 613 25.61 25.70 -5.15
N LEU A 614 24.80 26.03 -4.15
CA LEU A 614 24.99 27.24 -3.34
C LEU A 614 25.93 26.96 -2.17
N SER A 615 26.82 27.91 -1.88
CA SER A 615 27.63 27.89 -0.66
C SER A 615 26.77 28.03 0.60
N GLY A 616 27.27 27.62 1.77
CA GLY A 616 26.50 27.72 3.02
C GLY A 616 26.01 29.15 3.35
N GLY A 617 26.83 30.17 3.06
CA GLY A 617 26.43 31.57 3.21
C GLY A 617 25.35 32.00 2.21
N GLU A 618 25.42 31.53 0.95
CA GLU A 618 24.35 31.78 -0.03
C GLU A 618 23.05 31.06 0.34
N GLN A 619 23.11 29.83 0.86
CA GLN A 619 21.95 29.10 1.36
C GLN A 619 21.25 29.85 2.51
N GLN A 620 22.05 30.40 3.44
CA GLN A 620 21.54 31.22 4.53
C GLN A 620 20.89 32.51 4.01
N ARG A 621 21.54 33.24 3.09
CA ARG A 621 20.97 34.43 2.44
C ARG A 621 19.70 34.12 1.66
N LEU A 622 19.62 32.96 1.00
CA LEU A 622 18.41 32.51 0.33
C LEU A 622 17.26 32.29 1.33
N ALA A 623 17.56 31.72 2.50
CA ALA A 623 16.58 31.58 3.57
C ALA A 623 16.12 32.95 4.14
N ILE A 624 17.00 33.95 4.18
CA ILE A 624 16.64 35.33 4.53
C ILE A 624 15.72 35.94 3.46
N ALA A 625 16.00 35.75 2.17
CA ALA A 625 15.12 36.20 1.10
C ALA A 625 13.69 35.64 1.25
N ARG A 626 13.55 34.38 1.69
CA ARG A 626 12.24 33.79 2.02
C ARG A 626 11.52 34.54 3.13
N ALA A 627 12.22 34.96 4.17
CA ALA A 627 11.63 35.74 5.26
C ALA A 627 11.10 37.10 4.77
N LEU A 628 11.79 37.73 3.80
CA LEU A 628 11.32 38.98 3.17
C LEU A 628 10.03 38.80 2.37
N LEU A 629 9.87 37.64 1.73
CA LEU A 629 8.65 37.32 0.99
C LEU A 629 7.50 36.93 1.92
N ALA A 630 7.79 36.14 2.95
CA ALA A 630 6.80 35.67 3.91
C ALA A 630 6.27 36.80 4.84
N LYS A 631 7.09 37.82 5.12
CA LYS A 631 6.78 38.95 6.01
C LYS A 631 6.14 38.52 7.34
N PRO A 632 6.77 37.61 8.11
CA PRO A 632 6.15 37.05 9.31
C PRO A 632 6.04 38.08 10.44
N ASP A 633 5.09 37.94 11.35
CA ASP A 633 5.02 38.76 12.57
C ASP A 633 6.19 38.47 13.53
N TRP A 634 6.64 37.20 13.55
CA TRP A 634 7.76 36.72 14.34
C TRP A 634 8.79 36.00 13.46
N LEU A 635 10.04 36.44 13.52
CA LEU A 635 11.16 35.81 12.83
C LEU A 635 12.18 35.27 13.84
N PHE A 636 12.26 33.96 13.93
CA PHE A 636 13.21 33.25 14.78
C PHE A 636 14.41 32.78 13.95
N LEU A 637 15.61 33.28 14.27
CA LEU A 637 16.85 32.97 13.56
C LEU A 637 17.74 32.07 14.42
N ASP A 638 17.76 30.76 14.16
CA ASP A 638 18.63 29.82 14.89
C ASP A 638 19.99 29.74 14.20
N GLU A 639 20.93 30.63 14.55
CA GLU A 639 22.25 30.73 13.91
C GLU A 639 22.21 30.92 12.38
N ALA A 640 21.13 31.53 11.87
CA ALA A 640 20.86 31.67 10.45
C ALA A 640 21.84 32.60 9.69
N THR A 641 22.76 33.27 10.39
CA THR A 641 23.82 34.13 9.81
C THR A 641 25.23 33.64 10.12
N ALA A 642 25.38 32.45 10.73
CA ALA A 642 26.68 31.96 11.22
C ALA A 642 27.74 31.74 10.12
N ALA A 643 27.33 31.52 8.87
CA ALA A 643 28.22 31.33 7.72
C ALA A 643 28.57 32.63 6.98
N LEU A 644 28.06 33.78 7.45
CA LEU A 644 28.36 35.10 6.89
C LEU A 644 29.55 35.74 7.61
N ASP A 645 30.25 36.64 6.95
CA ASP A 645 31.21 37.56 7.58
C ASP A 645 30.47 38.68 8.33
N GLU A 646 31.14 39.31 9.29
CA GLU A 646 30.53 40.32 10.17
C GLU A 646 29.90 41.52 9.43
N PRO A 647 30.53 42.09 8.37
CA PRO A 647 29.92 43.16 7.58
C PRO A 647 28.61 42.74 6.90
N SER A 648 28.58 41.55 6.29
CA SER A 648 27.39 41.02 5.63
C SER A 648 26.29 40.71 6.63
N GLU A 649 26.62 40.12 7.79
CA GLU A 649 25.67 39.89 8.89
C GLU A 649 25.02 41.20 9.33
N ALA A 650 25.82 42.24 9.60
CA ALA A 650 25.29 43.54 9.98
C ALA A 650 24.40 44.17 8.90
N ALA A 651 24.77 44.03 7.62
CA ALA A 651 23.96 44.50 6.50
C ALA A 651 22.60 43.79 6.41
N ILE A 652 22.58 42.46 6.61
CA ILE A 652 21.34 41.66 6.62
C ILE A 652 20.41 42.08 7.77
N TYR A 653 20.91 42.25 8.99
CA TYR A 653 20.07 42.69 10.11
C TYR A 653 19.50 44.11 9.91
N ARG A 654 20.30 45.03 9.37
CA ARG A 654 19.82 46.39 9.01
C ARG A 654 18.72 46.32 7.96
N MET A 655 18.93 45.52 6.92
CA MET A 655 17.97 45.30 5.85
C MET A 655 16.66 44.69 6.38
N LEU A 656 16.74 43.67 7.24
CA LEU A 656 15.56 43.06 7.87
C LEU A 656 14.76 44.09 8.67
N ARG A 657 15.42 44.91 9.50
CA ARG A 657 14.75 45.97 10.27
C ARG A 657 14.10 47.03 9.36
N GLN A 658 14.71 47.35 8.22
CA GLN A 658 14.21 48.35 7.29
C GLN A 658 13.02 47.84 6.46
N LEU A 659 13.12 46.63 5.92
CA LEU A 659 12.11 46.06 5.01
C LEU A 659 10.98 45.32 5.74
N LEU A 660 11.20 44.92 7.00
CA LEU A 660 10.21 44.24 7.84
C LEU A 660 9.95 45.00 9.16
N PRO A 661 9.47 46.26 9.14
CA PRO A 661 9.28 47.06 10.35
C PRO A 661 8.22 46.51 11.32
N GLY A 662 7.33 45.62 10.84
CA GLY A 662 6.31 44.95 11.66
C GLY A 662 6.75 43.62 12.26
N THR A 663 7.94 43.11 11.89
CA THR A 663 8.42 41.78 12.29
C THR A 663 9.26 41.86 13.56
N THR A 664 8.93 41.04 14.56
CA THR A 664 9.74 40.90 15.76
C THR A 664 10.84 39.88 15.53
N ILE A 665 12.10 40.28 15.70
CA ILE A 665 13.27 39.42 15.43
C ILE A 665 13.78 38.83 16.74
N VAL A 666 13.91 37.50 16.79
CA VAL A 666 14.55 36.77 17.89
C VAL A 666 15.64 35.89 17.31
N SER A 667 16.89 36.14 17.66
CA SER A 667 18.02 35.41 17.08
C SER A 667 18.82 34.65 18.13
N ILE A 668 19.41 33.53 17.72
CA ILE A 668 20.46 32.82 18.45
C ILE A 668 21.76 33.08 17.71
N GLY A 669 22.80 33.49 18.43
CA GLY A 669 24.12 33.67 17.86
C GLY A 669 25.21 33.72 18.91
N HIS A 670 26.44 33.50 18.46
CA HIS A 670 27.62 33.40 19.32
C HIS A 670 28.57 34.60 19.20
N ARG A 671 28.42 35.44 18.16
CA ARG A 671 29.30 36.56 17.90
C ARG A 671 28.91 37.78 18.75
N SER A 672 29.91 38.48 19.28
CA SER A 672 29.71 39.68 20.10
C SER A 672 29.17 40.87 19.29
N THR A 673 29.43 40.91 17.98
CA THR A 673 28.92 41.92 17.05
C THR A 673 27.39 41.97 16.99
N LEU A 674 26.70 40.86 17.27
CA LEU A 674 25.24 40.79 17.31
C LEU A 674 24.63 41.63 18.43
N ASN A 675 25.38 41.93 19.51
CA ASN A 675 24.84 42.73 20.62
C ASN A 675 24.42 44.13 20.13
N ALA A 676 25.19 44.75 19.24
CA ALA A 676 24.87 46.08 18.69
C ALA A 676 23.67 46.07 17.72
N LEU A 677 23.23 44.90 17.27
CA LEU A 677 22.14 44.70 16.31
C LEU A 677 20.83 44.28 16.97
N HIS A 678 20.80 44.16 18.30
CA HIS A 678 19.64 43.76 19.09
C HIS A 678 19.38 44.79 20.19
N ASP A 679 18.14 44.84 20.67
CA ASP A 679 17.73 45.81 21.69
C ASP A 679 17.71 45.15 23.09
N ARG A 680 17.59 43.81 23.13
CA ARG A 680 17.52 43.01 24.34
C ARG A 680 18.36 41.74 24.23
N ARG A 681 18.89 41.26 25.36
CA ARG A 681 19.64 40.01 25.45
C ARG A 681 19.06 39.08 26.52
N VAL A 682 18.79 37.85 26.14
CA VAL A 682 18.39 36.75 27.03
C VAL A 682 19.54 35.75 27.08
N GLU A 683 20.00 35.42 28.27
CA GLU A 683 21.12 34.51 28.47
C GLU A 683 20.65 33.21 29.12
N MET A 684 21.10 32.08 28.58
CA MET A 684 20.85 30.74 29.13
C MET A 684 21.83 30.49 30.29
N GLN A 685 21.37 30.74 31.52
CA GLN A 685 22.20 30.59 32.72
C GLN A 685 22.04 29.20 33.32
N PRO A 686 23.14 28.52 33.72
CA PRO A 686 23.05 27.22 34.39
C PRO A 686 22.47 27.37 35.81
N GLU A 687 21.46 26.58 36.12
CA GLU A 687 20.79 26.56 37.42
C GLU A 687 20.37 25.11 37.75
N SER A 688 20.93 24.54 38.83
CA SER A 688 20.62 23.18 39.30
C SER A 688 20.72 22.07 38.23
N GLY A 689 21.69 22.19 37.32
CA GLY A 689 21.90 21.21 36.23
C GLY A 689 21.02 21.42 34.98
N LEU A 690 20.16 22.45 34.98
CA LEU A 690 19.35 22.88 33.85
C LEU A 690 19.80 24.27 33.38
N PHE A 691 19.30 24.72 32.23
CA PHE A 691 19.49 26.09 31.77
C PHE A 691 18.20 26.91 31.88
N THR A 692 18.30 28.09 32.47
CA THR A 692 17.19 29.04 32.64
C THR A 692 17.43 30.27 31.76
N PRO A 693 16.50 30.64 30.85
CA PRO A 693 16.61 31.88 30.09
C PRO A 693 16.29 33.07 31.01
N ARG A 694 17.27 33.97 31.19
CA ARG A 694 17.11 35.19 32.00
C ARG A 694 17.53 36.42 31.21
N ASP A 695 16.89 37.54 31.50
CA ASP A 695 17.32 38.83 30.97
C ASP A 695 18.73 39.19 31.44
N ALA A 696 19.60 39.51 30.49
CA ALA A 696 20.97 39.93 30.73
C ALA A 696 21.16 41.36 30.21
N ARG A 697 22.03 42.12 30.89
CA ARG A 697 22.46 43.43 30.38
C ARG A 697 23.26 43.23 29.09
N MET A 698 23.04 44.10 28.11
CA MET A 698 23.89 44.18 26.93
C MET A 698 25.35 44.45 27.36
N PRO A 699 26.33 43.68 26.88
CA PRO A 699 27.73 44.01 27.12
C PRO A 699 28.03 45.38 26.48
N VAL A 700 28.69 46.26 27.22
CA VAL A 700 29.23 47.50 26.66
C VAL A 700 30.33 47.11 25.65
N PRO A 701 30.36 47.66 24.43
CA PRO A 701 31.45 47.38 23.49
C PRO A 701 32.79 47.67 24.17
N ALA A 702 33.74 46.74 24.09
CA ALA A 702 35.12 47.06 24.45
C ALA A 702 35.63 48.09 23.44
N GLU A 703 36.02 49.27 23.94
CA GLU A 703 36.59 50.38 23.14
C GLU A 703 37.86 49.98 22.39
#